data_AF-A0A5E6PKN9-F1
#
_entry.id   AF-A0A5E6PKN9-F1
#
_cell.length_a   1.000
_cell.length_b   1.000
_cell.length_c   1.000
_cell.angle_alpha   90.00
_cell.angle_beta   90.00
_cell.angle_gamma   90.00
#
_symmetry.space_group_name_H-M   'P 1'
#
loop_
_entity.id
_entity.type
_entity.pdbx_description
1 polymer ?
#
loop_
_entity_poly.entity_id
_entity_poly.type
_entity_poly.pdbx_seq_one_letter_code
_entity_poly.pdbx_strand_id
1 'polypeptide(L)'
;MRSFLLILTLSMTCSLVQGEPLTLQELLDRQQNDPLLRAGAADLRALEAEAKLHEDRAGWQVFAGAGVGRFEELVTDDIRDDYYGRNLSLGVRHPLLGSLNRQLELLEANQYQQQRQQLRQALLRASRRLALRSAYADWWRAQQELALCQTLHTAAVEAAEKIHLRHRSGWLRDSQAQLRLGEWQAMTQRCEGLPRLEADIRADISVLSARPVPASAQAVAEPLALAPEPPDRWQTMLNRHPRISEKQNLRAEADEQRHSPWYHAVDSDVIVAASKEYRSGAEKSGSGMLVALNFSMPFDLVGNSRARKQLAEARYDAATERLEAERQTLGLELSKALRAQYAGQISLEQRRQQRSVVAQALQEEERRDTSGSDEGFDGQLLAKRLYHQSGFDLIAAWHAAWLRQANLDLLVEDAPEAEQLLGRERQQWSPLNSTATAFPLLANTLLPSAPGRTSTTTTATWNQATYVWNSSALLDRRRSDTELQALRTAGMSKIYLGLNGAQVRNLAATRQALEQLLAKATRQDMQISLLLGDPSWIEAGQRHELIELLEKLQGLAFTSLHLDLEVEQLGWPVADQRLRDWLDTLKAAAATSPWPVEIASHPRWFEPDPPGKTCVPCALPALDVRQVSVMIYTSNGERGAERAKAIARRWPDLRFRLAQSVEPQLLKSESWAGHSPEQLQQQVADWRTQLSPHGIAGIDWQAWADYPKR
;
A
#
# COMPACT_ATOMS: atom_id res chain seq x y z
N MET A 1 -11.57 -81.39 16.47
CA MET A 1 -12.48 -80.76 15.49
C MET A 1 -12.39 -79.24 15.65
N ARG A 2 -12.30 -78.54 14.52
CA ARG A 2 -12.32 -77.08 14.31
C ARG A 2 -11.03 -76.30 14.63
N SER A 3 -10.16 -76.33 13.62
CA SER A 3 -9.26 -75.24 13.23
C SER A 3 -10.01 -73.92 13.09
N PHE A 4 -9.39 -72.81 13.47
CA PHE A 4 -9.52 -71.55 12.73
C PHE A 4 -8.21 -70.78 12.83
N LEU A 5 -7.60 -70.57 11.66
CA LEU A 5 -6.43 -69.72 11.43
C LEU A 5 -6.76 -68.29 11.91
N LEU A 6 -5.88 -67.70 12.73
CA LEU A 6 -5.79 -66.26 12.85
C LEU A 6 -4.61 -65.78 12.00
N ILE A 7 -4.94 -65.23 10.83
CA ILE A 7 -3.98 -64.62 9.91
C ILE A 7 -3.53 -63.29 10.51
N LEU A 8 -2.22 -63.17 10.73
CA LEU A 8 -1.55 -61.94 11.14
C LEU A 8 -1.43 -61.02 9.91
N THR A 9 -2.44 -60.19 9.64
CA THR A 9 -2.30 -59.09 8.67
C THR A 9 -1.66 -57.90 9.36
N LEU A 10 -0.33 -57.81 9.23
CA LEU A 10 0.46 -56.62 9.58
C LEU A 10 0.16 -55.54 8.52
N SER A 11 -0.93 -54.81 8.68
CA SER A 11 -1.20 -53.61 7.89
C SER A 11 -0.29 -52.48 8.38
N MET A 12 0.87 -52.30 7.71
CA MET A 12 1.57 -51.02 7.69
C MET A 12 0.66 -50.00 7.01
N THR A 13 -0.24 -49.41 7.78
CA THR A 13 -0.83 -48.12 7.41
C THR A 13 0.27 -47.09 7.59
N CYS A 14 0.89 -46.68 6.50
CA CYS A 14 1.68 -45.46 6.44
C CYS A 14 0.71 -44.31 6.68
N SER A 15 0.47 -43.96 7.95
CA SER A 15 -0.28 -42.78 8.33
C SER A 15 0.53 -41.58 7.86
N LEU A 16 0.13 -41.00 6.72
CA LEU A 16 0.52 -39.65 6.36
C LEU A 16 0.18 -38.77 7.57
N VAL A 17 1.21 -38.23 8.23
CA VAL A 17 1.07 -37.27 9.33
C VAL A 17 0.34 -36.06 8.76
N GLN A 18 -0.98 -36.02 8.92
CA GLN A 18 -1.75 -34.80 8.65
C GLN A 18 -1.42 -33.82 9.78
N GLY A 19 -0.81 -32.70 9.43
CA GLY A 19 -0.50 -31.65 10.39
C GLY A 19 -1.77 -31.10 11.04
N GLU A 20 -1.69 -30.67 12.29
CA GLU A 20 -2.83 -30.09 13.00
C GLU A 20 -3.12 -28.69 12.43
N PRO A 21 -4.36 -28.41 11.94
CA PRO A 21 -4.70 -27.09 11.44
C PRO A 21 -4.72 -26.10 12.61
N LEU A 22 -3.96 -25.01 12.48
CA LEU A 22 -3.92 -23.92 13.47
C LEU A 22 -4.46 -22.67 12.80
N THR A 23 -5.59 -22.14 13.28
CA THR A 23 -6.23 -20.96 12.70
C THR A 23 -5.66 -19.64 13.25
N LEU A 24 -5.76 -18.56 12.47
CA LEU A 24 -5.35 -17.23 12.93
C LEU A 24 -6.15 -16.76 14.15
N GLN A 25 -7.45 -17.05 14.19
CA GLN A 25 -8.32 -16.66 15.30
C GLN A 25 -7.85 -17.25 16.63
N GLU A 26 -7.41 -18.51 16.67
CA GLU A 26 -6.86 -19.14 17.88
C GLU A 26 -5.60 -18.44 18.42
N LEU A 27 -4.80 -17.86 17.53
CA LEU A 27 -3.62 -17.07 17.90
C LEU A 27 -4.02 -15.66 18.38
N LEU A 28 -5.00 -15.03 17.73
CA LEU A 28 -5.52 -13.71 18.10
C LEU A 28 -6.21 -13.69 19.47
N ASP A 29 -7.05 -14.69 19.76
CA ASP A 29 -7.82 -14.78 21.01
C ASP A 29 -6.92 -14.87 22.26
N ARG A 30 -5.68 -15.35 22.08
CA ARG A 30 -4.74 -15.63 23.17
C ARG A 30 -3.65 -14.58 23.35
N GLN A 31 -3.71 -13.47 22.60
CA GLN A 31 -2.72 -12.38 22.62
C GLN A 31 -2.75 -11.51 23.90
N GLN A 32 -3.72 -11.71 24.80
CA GLN A 32 -3.92 -10.88 25.99
C GLN A 32 -2.73 -10.87 26.98
N ASN A 33 -1.79 -11.81 26.85
CA ASN A 33 -0.63 -11.94 27.75
C ASN A 33 0.63 -11.18 27.29
N ASP A 34 0.57 -10.41 26.19
CA ASP A 34 1.70 -9.61 25.69
C ASP A 34 2.26 -8.68 26.80
N PRO A 35 3.59 -8.70 27.07
CA PRO A 35 4.22 -7.83 28.07
C PRO A 35 3.93 -6.34 27.90
N LEU A 36 3.82 -5.84 26.67
CA LEU A 36 3.48 -4.43 26.40
C LEU A 36 2.04 -4.11 26.76
N LEU A 37 1.10 -5.04 26.52
CA LEU A 37 -0.29 -4.85 26.95
C LEU A 37 -0.40 -4.87 28.49
N ARG A 38 0.36 -5.74 29.16
CA ARG A 38 0.45 -5.77 30.63
C ARG A 38 1.07 -4.50 31.22
N ALA A 39 2.10 -3.94 30.57
CA ALA A 39 2.69 -2.66 30.96
C ALA A 39 1.65 -1.53 30.88
N GLY A 40 0.91 -1.45 29.78
CA GLY A 40 -0.19 -0.49 29.65
C GLY A 40 -1.24 -0.63 30.76
N ALA A 41 -1.65 -1.86 31.07
CA ALA A 41 -2.61 -2.10 32.16
C ALA A 41 -2.05 -1.72 33.55
N ALA A 42 -0.72 -1.78 33.75
CA ALA A 42 -0.09 -1.26 34.95
C ALA A 42 -0.11 0.28 34.99
N ASP A 43 0.14 0.95 33.85
CA ASP A 43 0.05 2.41 33.75
C ASP A 43 -1.37 2.92 34.05
N LEU A 44 -2.42 2.20 33.59
CA LEU A 44 -3.80 2.56 33.94
C LEU A 44 -4.06 2.47 35.45
N ARG A 45 -3.59 1.42 36.10
CA ARG A 45 -3.69 1.29 37.58
C ARG A 45 -2.91 2.39 38.30
N ALA A 46 -1.78 2.82 37.76
CA ALA A 46 -1.03 3.95 38.30
C ALA A 46 -1.83 5.26 38.18
N LEU A 47 -2.44 5.52 37.02
CA LEU A 47 -3.31 6.69 36.82
C LEU A 47 -4.55 6.66 37.73
N GLU A 48 -5.17 5.49 37.93
CA GLU A 48 -6.27 5.32 38.89
C GLU A 48 -5.84 5.64 40.33
N ALA A 49 -4.64 5.20 40.73
CA ALA A 49 -4.09 5.53 42.04
C ALA A 49 -3.74 7.02 42.17
N GLU A 50 -3.22 7.65 41.11
CA GLU A 50 -2.98 9.10 41.08
C GLU A 50 -4.27 9.90 41.19
N ALA A 51 -5.35 9.48 40.51
CA ALA A 51 -6.67 10.09 40.66
C ALA A 51 -7.09 10.06 42.13
N LYS A 52 -6.91 8.92 42.82
CA LYS A 52 -7.24 8.82 44.24
C LYS A 52 -6.43 9.78 45.11
N LEU A 53 -5.14 9.96 44.81
CA LEU A 53 -4.29 10.93 45.52
C LEU A 53 -4.76 12.37 45.33
N HIS A 54 -5.23 12.74 44.13
CA HIS A 54 -5.78 14.08 43.88
C HIS A 54 -7.14 14.30 44.55
N GLU A 55 -7.99 13.27 44.61
CA GLU A 55 -9.26 13.29 45.33
C GLU A 55 -9.05 13.53 46.82
N ASP A 56 -8.11 12.78 47.43
CA ASP A 56 -7.77 12.93 48.84
C ASP A 56 -7.17 14.31 49.14
N ARG A 57 -6.41 14.89 48.19
CA ARG A 57 -5.86 16.24 48.31
C ARG A 57 -6.88 17.35 48.12
N ALA A 58 -7.95 17.12 47.38
CA ALA A 58 -9.07 18.06 47.24
C ALA A 58 -9.92 18.15 48.52
N GLY A 59 -9.85 17.13 49.38
CA GLY A 59 -10.53 17.08 50.67
C GLY A 59 -9.74 17.65 51.84
N TRP A 60 -10.15 17.27 53.06
CA TRP A 60 -9.47 17.65 54.29
C TRP A 60 -8.12 16.93 54.43
N GLN A 61 -7.07 17.69 54.69
CA GLN A 61 -5.71 17.18 54.86
C GLN A 61 -5.24 17.41 56.29
N VAL A 62 -4.65 16.38 56.91
CA VAL A 62 -3.98 16.52 58.21
C VAL A 62 -2.53 16.89 57.99
N PHE A 63 -2.00 17.84 58.75
CA PHE A 63 -0.58 18.17 58.76
C PHE A 63 -0.07 18.28 60.19
N ALA A 64 1.20 17.91 60.38
CA ALA A 64 1.92 18.11 61.64
C ALA A 64 3.26 18.78 61.35
N GLY A 65 3.64 19.72 62.21
CA GLY A 65 4.92 20.42 62.11
C GLY A 65 5.63 20.39 63.45
N ALA A 66 6.94 20.13 63.43
CA ALA A 66 7.80 20.21 64.59
C ALA A 66 9.01 21.07 64.23
N GLY A 67 9.31 22.06 65.06
CA GLY A 67 10.44 22.97 64.89
C GLY A 67 11.24 23.06 66.18
N VAL A 68 12.55 23.17 66.04
CA VAL A 68 13.47 23.43 67.14
C VAL A 68 14.45 24.51 66.69
N GLY A 69 14.74 25.47 67.56
CA GLY A 69 15.61 26.58 67.23
C GLY A 69 16.14 27.30 68.46
N ARG A 70 17.14 28.14 68.23
CA ARG A 70 17.55 29.18 69.17
C ARG A 70 16.91 30.47 68.70
N PHE A 71 16.18 31.12 69.59
CA PHE A 71 15.45 32.35 69.32
C PHE A 71 16.05 33.45 70.18
N GLU A 72 16.20 34.62 69.59
CA GLU A 72 16.73 35.83 70.22
C GLU A 72 15.68 36.92 70.02
N GLU A 73 14.77 37.06 70.99
CA GLU A 73 13.60 37.94 70.90
C GLU A 73 13.79 39.20 71.74
N LEU A 74 13.48 40.37 71.17
CA LEU A 74 13.42 41.62 71.94
C LEU A 74 12.10 41.65 72.72
N VAL A 75 12.20 41.72 74.05
CA VAL A 75 11.04 41.85 74.97
C VAL A 75 10.68 43.32 75.16
N THR A 76 11.69 44.19 75.20
CA THR A 76 11.59 45.66 75.15
C THR A 76 12.66 46.19 74.19
N ASP A 77 12.70 47.51 73.97
CA ASP A 77 13.70 48.15 73.09
C ASP A 77 15.16 47.89 73.55
N ASP A 78 15.36 47.46 74.79
CA ASP A 78 16.66 47.24 75.45
C ASP A 78 16.83 45.86 76.12
N ILE A 79 15.78 45.05 76.26
CA ILE A 79 15.83 43.73 76.90
C ILE A 79 15.62 42.63 75.86
N ARG A 80 16.53 41.67 75.84
CA ARG A 80 16.52 40.50 74.95
C ARG A 80 16.34 39.20 75.72
N ASP A 81 15.43 38.35 75.25
CA ASP A 81 15.21 37.00 75.73
C ASP A 81 15.79 35.98 74.73
N ASP A 82 16.84 35.29 75.19
CA ASP A 82 17.54 34.25 74.41
C ASP A 82 17.15 32.88 74.95
N TYR A 83 16.46 32.09 74.13
CA TYR A 83 15.98 30.78 74.56
C TYR A 83 16.08 29.73 73.45
N TYR A 84 16.15 28.46 73.87
CA TYR A 84 15.93 27.33 73.00
C TYR A 84 14.44 27.00 72.98
N GLY A 85 13.84 27.07 71.80
CA GLY A 85 12.42 26.81 71.58
C GLY A 85 12.19 25.47 70.88
N ARG A 86 11.14 24.76 71.27
CA ARG A 86 10.56 23.63 70.52
C ARG A 86 9.09 23.93 70.30
N ASN A 87 8.65 23.87 69.05
CA ASN A 87 7.23 23.96 68.71
C ASN A 87 6.74 22.65 68.10
N LEU A 88 5.52 22.29 68.46
CA LEU A 88 4.77 21.19 67.86
C LEU A 88 3.44 21.76 67.40
N SER A 89 3.03 21.42 66.20
CA SER A 89 1.75 21.82 65.61
C SER A 89 1.08 20.61 64.98
N LEU A 90 -0.23 20.51 65.16
CA LEU A 90 -1.07 19.52 64.51
C LEU A 90 -2.33 20.24 64.05
N GLY A 91 -2.69 20.06 62.80
CA GLY A 91 -3.85 20.75 62.23
C GLY A 91 -4.43 20.05 61.03
N VAL A 92 -5.57 20.58 60.61
CA VAL A 92 -6.24 20.23 59.37
C VAL A 92 -6.28 21.43 58.45
N ARG A 93 -6.20 21.19 57.14
CA ARG A 93 -6.39 22.21 56.12
C ARG A 93 -7.34 21.72 55.04
N HIS A 94 -8.06 22.64 54.43
CA HIS A 94 -8.92 22.36 53.28
C HIS A 94 -8.70 23.43 52.21
N PRO A 95 -8.37 23.05 50.96
CA PRO A 95 -8.21 24.01 49.88
C PRO A 95 -9.57 24.60 49.49
N LEU A 96 -9.59 25.87 49.07
CA LEU A 96 -10.78 26.61 48.64
C LEU A 96 -10.49 27.33 47.31
N LEU A 97 -11.54 27.81 46.64
CA LEU A 97 -11.48 28.60 45.40
C LEU A 97 -10.49 28.01 44.36
N GLY A 98 -9.47 28.76 43.94
CA GLY A 98 -8.48 28.36 42.93
C GLY A 98 -7.58 27.20 43.37
N SER A 99 -7.30 27.05 44.67
CA SER A 99 -6.51 25.92 45.17
C SER A 99 -7.29 24.61 45.14
N LEU A 100 -8.61 24.66 45.44
CA LEU A 100 -9.50 23.51 45.28
C LEU A 100 -9.66 23.18 43.80
N ASN A 101 -9.93 24.19 42.98
CA ASN A 101 -10.05 24.03 41.53
C ASN A 101 -8.80 23.41 40.91
N ARG A 102 -7.59 23.80 41.34
CA ARG A 102 -6.35 23.17 40.85
C ARG A 102 -6.31 21.67 41.14
N GLN A 103 -6.82 21.21 42.29
CA GLN A 103 -6.92 19.77 42.56
C GLN A 103 -7.98 19.10 41.69
N LEU A 104 -9.11 19.77 41.43
CA LEU A 104 -10.16 19.28 40.53
C LEU A 104 -9.68 19.22 39.06
N GLU A 105 -8.97 20.23 38.58
CA GLU A 105 -8.35 20.25 37.24
C GLU A 105 -7.32 19.12 37.09
N LEU A 106 -6.56 18.80 38.15
CA LEU A 106 -5.64 17.65 38.14
C LEU A 106 -6.40 16.32 38.09
N LEU A 107 -7.55 16.21 38.75
CA LEU A 107 -8.44 15.05 38.65
C LEU A 107 -9.00 14.89 37.23
N GLU A 108 -9.53 15.97 36.65
CA GLU A 108 -10.05 15.98 35.28
C GLU A 108 -8.93 15.66 34.27
N ALA A 109 -7.77 16.29 34.40
CA ALA A 109 -6.61 15.99 33.56
C ALA A 109 -6.18 14.52 33.70
N ASN A 110 -6.25 13.93 34.90
CA ASN A 110 -5.98 12.51 35.10
C ASN A 110 -7.03 11.64 34.39
N GLN A 111 -8.32 11.98 34.45
CA GLN A 111 -9.37 11.26 33.69
C GLN A 111 -9.09 11.31 32.18
N TYR A 112 -8.68 12.47 31.64
CA TYR A 112 -8.27 12.59 30.24
C TYR A 112 -7.03 11.74 29.92
N GLN A 113 -6.03 11.68 30.82
CA GLN A 113 -4.88 10.78 30.66
C GLN A 113 -5.28 9.30 30.71
N GLN A 114 -6.22 8.91 31.58
CA GLN A 114 -6.75 7.54 31.63
C GLN A 114 -7.42 7.17 30.31
N GLN A 115 -8.32 8.00 29.80
CA GLN A 115 -8.97 7.79 28.50
C GLN A 115 -7.93 7.70 27.38
N ARG A 116 -6.95 8.60 27.34
CA ARG A 116 -5.88 8.58 26.35
C ARG A 116 -5.05 7.31 26.43
N GLN A 117 -4.75 6.83 27.64
CA GLN A 117 -4.02 5.59 27.85
C GLN A 117 -4.84 4.36 27.40
N GLN A 118 -6.15 4.35 27.63
CA GLN A 118 -7.04 3.31 27.10
C GLN A 118 -7.04 3.30 25.56
N LEU A 119 -7.15 4.47 24.92
CA LEU A 119 -7.09 4.60 23.46
C LEU A 119 -5.73 4.16 22.91
N ARG A 120 -4.63 4.50 23.59
CA ARG A 120 -3.28 4.06 23.23
C ARG A 120 -3.14 2.54 23.30
N GLN A 121 -3.73 1.91 24.31
CA GLN A 121 -3.74 0.45 24.41
C GLN A 121 -4.58 -0.20 23.30
N ALA A 122 -5.72 0.40 22.94
CA ALA A 122 -6.53 -0.08 21.81
C ALA A 122 -5.73 -0.05 20.50
N LEU A 123 -5.02 1.06 20.22
CA LEU A 123 -4.15 1.18 19.04
C LEU A 123 -2.98 0.20 19.07
N LEU A 124 -2.35 0.02 20.24
CA LEU A 124 -1.26 -0.94 20.40
C LEU A 124 -1.75 -2.38 20.16
N ARG A 125 -2.93 -2.74 20.67
CA ARG A 125 -3.56 -4.04 20.43
C ARG A 125 -3.83 -4.23 18.94
N ALA A 126 -4.45 -3.26 18.28
CA ALA A 126 -4.74 -3.32 16.84
C ALA A 126 -3.45 -3.49 16.01
N SER A 127 -2.40 -2.73 16.32
CA SER A 127 -1.08 -2.86 15.67
C SER A 127 -0.45 -4.24 15.88
N ARG A 128 -0.52 -4.78 17.10
CA ARG A 128 -0.02 -6.11 17.44
C ARG A 128 -0.79 -7.22 16.73
N ARG A 129 -2.11 -7.09 16.60
CA ARG A 129 -2.94 -8.02 15.83
C ARG A 129 -2.60 -7.95 14.35
N LEU A 130 -2.43 -6.77 13.77
CA LEU A 130 -2.00 -6.61 12.38
C LEU A 130 -0.65 -7.29 12.12
N ALA A 131 0.34 -7.10 12.99
CA ALA A 131 1.63 -7.77 12.86
C ALA A 131 1.49 -9.30 12.88
N LEU A 132 0.63 -9.83 13.75
CA LEU A 132 0.35 -11.27 13.82
C LEU A 132 -0.38 -11.77 12.57
N ARG A 133 -1.35 -11.01 12.04
CA ARG A 133 -2.05 -11.36 10.79
C ARG A 133 -1.08 -11.43 9.60
N SER A 134 -0.20 -10.43 9.48
CA SER A 134 0.82 -10.40 8.42
C SER A 134 1.78 -11.58 8.51
N ALA A 135 2.36 -11.82 9.70
CA ALA A 135 3.27 -12.94 9.92
C ALA A 135 2.59 -14.31 9.66
N TYR A 136 1.32 -14.45 10.04
CA TYR A 136 0.55 -15.65 9.77
C TYR A 136 0.26 -15.85 8.27
N ALA A 137 -0.04 -14.79 7.53
CA ALA A 137 -0.16 -14.85 6.07
C ALA A 137 1.17 -15.22 5.39
N ASP A 138 2.31 -14.71 5.90
CA ASP A 138 3.65 -15.09 5.44
C ASP A 138 3.94 -16.57 5.70
N TRP A 139 3.55 -17.08 6.88
CA TRP A 139 3.71 -18.48 7.24
C TRP A 139 2.88 -19.39 6.31
N TRP A 140 1.62 -19.04 6.10
CA TRP A 140 0.76 -19.74 5.15
C TRP A 140 1.37 -19.77 3.75
N ARG A 141 1.86 -18.62 3.25
CA ARG A 141 2.51 -18.54 1.94
C ARG A 141 3.73 -19.45 1.86
N ALA A 142 4.61 -19.43 2.87
CA ALA A 142 5.78 -20.29 2.90
C ALA A 142 5.40 -21.77 2.85
N GLN A 143 4.37 -22.20 3.59
CA GLN A 143 3.88 -23.58 3.54
C GLN A 143 3.29 -23.96 2.17
N GLN A 144 2.51 -23.07 1.52
CA GLN A 144 1.98 -23.35 0.18
C GLN A 144 3.09 -23.41 -0.88
N GLU A 145 4.08 -22.51 -0.81
CA GLU A 145 5.23 -22.53 -1.73
C GLU A 145 6.09 -23.78 -1.51
N LEU A 146 6.29 -24.23 -0.26
CA LEU A 146 6.97 -25.50 0.05
C LEU A 146 6.23 -26.71 -0.53
N ALA A 147 4.91 -26.76 -0.40
CA ALA A 147 4.09 -27.83 -0.99
C ALA A 147 4.20 -27.84 -2.53
N LEU A 148 4.19 -26.67 -3.16
CA LEU A 148 4.40 -26.55 -4.60
C LEU A 148 5.82 -26.98 -5.01
N CYS A 149 6.83 -26.63 -4.22
CA CYS A 149 8.23 -26.99 -4.44
C CYS A 149 8.45 -28.51 -4.48
N GLN A 150 7.71 -29.30 -3.67
CA GLN A 150 7.81 -30.76 -3.71
C GLN A 150 7.47 -31.33 -5.11
N THR A 151 6.41 -30.81 -5.73
CA THR A 151 6.02 -31.21 -7.09
C THR A 151 6.96 -30.65 -8.16
N LEU A 152 7.45 -29.42 -7.98
CA LEU A 152 8.38 -28.77 -8.89
C LEU A 152 9.72 -29.51 -8.97
N HIS A 153 10.29 -29.96 -7.85
CA HIS A 153 11.56 -30.69 -7.86
C HIS A 153 11.46 -31.97 -8.69
N THR A 154 10.36 -32.71 -8.53
CA THR A 154 10.09 -33.92 -9.31
C THR A 154 10.03 -33.58 -10.81
N ALA A 155 9.26 -32.55 -11.18
CA ALA A 155 9.15 -32.11 -12.57
C ALA A 155 10.49 -31.60 -13.15
N ALA A 156 11.31 -30.92 -12.34
CA ALA A 156 12.62 -30.40 -12.75
C ALA A 156 13.62 -31.52 -13.00
N VAL A 157 13.63 -32.57 -12.17
CA VAL A 157 14.47 -33.77 -12.37
C VAL A 157 14.05 -34.48 -13.66
N GLU A 158 12.76 -34.74 -13.86
CA GLU A 158 12.24 -35.34 -15.09
C GLU A 158 12.61 -34.51 -16.34
N ALA A 159 12.46 -33.18 -16.26
CA ALA A 159 12.82 -32.28 -17.34
C ALA A 159 14.32 -32.33 -17.65
N ALA A 160 15.17 -32.30 -16.62
CA ALA A 160 16.63 -32.37 -16.78
C ALA A 160 17.05 -33.70 -17.43
N GLU A 161 16.48 -34.82 -17.02
CA GLU A 161 16.75 -36.13 -17.64
C GLU A 161 16.39 -36.14 -19.12
N LYS A 162 15.20 -35.63 -19.50
CA LYS A 162 14.79 -35.54 -20.90
C LYS A 162 15.70 -34.61 -21.71
N ILE A 163 16.12 -33.47 -21.16
CA ILE A 163 17.05 -32.53 -21.81
C ILE A 163 18.42 -33.20 -22.03
N HIS A 164 18.98 -33.86 -21.00
CA HIS A 164 20.26 -34.56 -21.10
C HIS A 164 20.22 -35.74 -22.09
N LEU A 165 19.09 -36.46 -22.16
CA LEU A 165 18.93 -37.55 -23.13
C LEU A 165 18.96 -37.03 -24.57
N ARG A 166 18.24 -35.93 -24.87
CA ARG A 166 18.23 -35.33 -26.20
C ARG A 166 19.55 -34.66 -26.57
N HIS A 167 20.22 -34.03 -25.60
CA HIS A 167 21.56 -33.49 -25.76
C HIS A 167 22.58 -34.57 -26.12
N ARG A 168 22.66 -35.67 -25.36
CA ARG A 168 23.55 -36.81 -25.66
C ARG A 168 23.25 -37.49 -26.99
N SER A 169 21.97 -37.49 -27.39
CA SER A 169 21.52 -38.06 -28.67
C SER A 169 21.70 -37.11 -29.86
N GLY A 170 22.26 -35.91 -29.67
CA GLY A 170 22.57 -34.95 -30.74
C GLY A 170 21.39 -34.11 -31.24
N TRP A 171 20.23 -34.17 -30.59
CA TRP A 171 19.03 -33.42 -30.97
C TRP A 171 18.99 -31.99 -30.39
N LEU A 172 19.88 -31.66 -29.44
CA LEU A 172 20.00 -30.35 -28.84
C LEU A 172 21.44 -29.85 -28.91
N ARG A 173 21.62 -28.56 -29.23
CA ARG A 173 22.92 -27.88 -29.11
C ARG A 173 23.28 -27.65 -27.63
N ASP A 174 24.57 -27.56 -27.33
CA ASP A 174 25.05 -27.28 -25.96
C ASP A 174 24.39 -26.05 -25.34
N SER A 175 24.31 -24.95 -26.10
CA SER A 175 23.70 -23.70 -25.65
C SER A 175 22.20 -23.84 -25.36
N GLN A 176 21.47 -24.64 -26.14
CA GLN A 176 20.04 -24.89 -25.93
C GLN A 176 19.81 -25.76 -24.69
N ALA A 177 20.64 -26.79 -24.48
CA ALA A 177 20.56 -27.64 -23.30
C ALA A 177 20.87 -26.82 -22.03
N GLN A 178 21.94 -26.02 -22.05
CA GLN A 178 22.31 -25.15 -20.93
C GLN A 178 21.22 -24.11 -20.61
N LEU A 179 20.64 -23.46 -21.63
CA LEU A 179 19.57 -22.49 -21.42
C LEU A 179 18.38 -23.14 -20.70
N ARG A 180 17.89 -24.29 -21.21
CA ARG A 180 16.73 -24.99 -20.62
C ARG A 180 17.01 -25.47 -19.20
N LEU A 181 18.19 -26.04 -18.95
CA LEU A 181 18.59 -26.46 -17.60
C LEU A 181 18.65 -25.26 -16.66
N GLY A 182 19.21 -24.13 -17.11
CA GLY A 182 19.26 -22.90 -16.34
C GLY A 182 17.88 -22.34 -15.97
N GLU A 183 16.90 -22.43 -16.88
CA GLU A 183 15.52 -22.01 -16.63
C GLU A 183 14.85 -22.84 -15.51
N TRP A 184 15.04 -24.16 -15.52
CA TRP A 184 14.54 -25.04 -14.45
C TRP A 184 15.29 -24.83 -13.14
N GLN A 185 16.60 -24.64 -13.20
CA GLN A 185 17.45 -24.39 -12.03
C GLN A 185 17.06 -23.07 -11.34
N ALA A 186 16.85 -21.99 -12.09
CA ALA A 186 16.41 -20.70 -11.54
C ALA A 186 15.07 -20.84 -10.78
N MET A 187 14.20 -21.73 -11.24
CA MET A 187 12.91 -21.98 -10.61
C MET A 187 13.04 -22.80 -9.32
N THR A 188 13.88 -23.83 -9.31
CA THR A 188 14.12 -24.67 -8.11
C THR A 188 14.94 -23.96 -7.05
N GLN A 189 15.84 -23.03 -7.42
CA GLN A 189 16.63 -22.23 -6.48
C GLN A 189 15.74 -21.46 -5.48
N ARG A 190 14.56 -21.01 -5.92
CA ARG A 190 13.58 -20.35 -5.04
C ARG A 190 13.16 -21.22 -3.86
N CYS A 191 13.24 -22.54 -3.99
CA CYS A 191 12.81 -23.48 -2.96
C CYS A 191 13.85 -23.71 -1.85
N GLU A 192 15.14 -23.47 -2.10
CA GLU A 192 16.23 -23.83 -1.18
C GLU A 192 16.15 -23.08 0.16
N GLY A 193 15.71 -21.80 0.13
CA GLY A 193 15.61 -20.95 1.32
C GLY A 193 14.29 -21.06 2.08
N LEU A 194 13.25 -21.67 1.50
CA LEU A 194 11.89 -21.66 2.07
C LEU A 194 11.78 -22.35 3.44
N PRO A 195 12.42 -23.50 3.72
CA PRO A 195 12.30 -24.14 5.04
C PRO A 195 12.86 -23.27 6.17
N ARG A 196 13.96 -22.57 5.91
CA ARG A 196 14.55 -21.64 6.88
C ARG A 196 13.64 -20.42 7.09
N LEU A 197 13.14 -19.84 5.99
CA LEU A 197 12.20 -18.73 6.05
C LEU A 197 10.94 -19.10 6.84
N GLU A 198 10.37 -20.29 6.62
CA GLU A 198 9.21 -20.79 7.36
C GLU A 198 9.48 -20.93 8.86
N ALA A 199 10.66 -21.43 9.23
CA ALA A 199 11.08 -21.52 10.63
C ALA A 199 11.25 -20.15 11.29
N ASP A 200 11.85 -19.18 10.58
CA ASP A 200 12.03 -17.80 11.06
C ASP A 200 10.66 -17.12 11.29
N ILE A 201 9.73 -17.24 10.33
CA ILE A 201 8.37 -16.69 10.47
C ILE A 201 7.62 -17.33 11.65
N ARG A 202 7.76 -18.64 11.87
CA ARG A 202 7.14 -19.33 13.02
C ARG A 202 7.70 -18.85 14.35
N ALA A 203 9.00 -18.51 14.41
CA ALA A 203 9.59 -17.90 15.59
C ALA A 203 8.98 -16.51 15.85
N ASP A 204 8.79 -15.69 14.81
CA ASP A 204 8.13 -14.39 14.91
C ASP A 204 6.68 -14.50 15.39
N ILE A 205 5.90 -15.44 14.83
CA ILE A 205 4.53 -15.73 15.30
C ILE A 205 4.55 -16.16 16.77
N SER A 206 5.55 -16.94 17.19
CA SER A 206 5.64 -17.39 18.58
C SER A 206 5.89 -16.24 19.55
N VAL A 207 6.67 -15.23 19.13
CA VAL A 207 6.87 -13.99 19.88
C VAL A 207 5.60 -13.15 19.91
N LEU A 208 4.94 -12.97 18.76
CA LEU A 208 3.76 -12.11 18.61
C LEU A 208 2.50 -12.66 19.30
N SER A 209 2.36 -13.99 19.35
CA SER A 209 1.27 -14.70 20.04
C SER A 209 1.62 -15.07 21.49
N ALA A 210 2.86 -14.81 21.92
CA ALA A 210 3.42 -15.21 23.22
C ALA A 210 3.29 -16.72 23.50
N ARG A 211 3.31 -17.57 22.46
CA ARG A 211 3.19 -19.03 22.56
C ARG A 211 3.97 -19.74 21.47
N PRO A 212 4.58 -20.90 21.75
CA PRO A 212 5.25 -21.68 20.71
C PRO A 212 4.25 -22.22 19.68
N VAL A 213 4.57 -22.09 18.40
CA VAL A 213 3.84 -22.75 17.30
C VAL A 213 4.34 -24.20 17.16
N PRO A 214 3.48 -25.23 17.29
CA PRO A 214 3.88 -26.64 17.15
C PRO A 214 4.55 -26.93 15.79
N ALA A 215 5.50 -27.87 15.77
CA ALA A 215 6.22 -28.25 14.55
C ALA A 215 5.33 -28.90 13.48
N SER A 216 4.27 -29.57 13.89
CA SER A 216 3.28 -30.20 13.00
C SER A 216 2.14 -29.26 12.60
N ALA A 217 2.12 -28.02 13.07
CA ALA A 217 1.00 -27.10 12.81
C ALA A 217 0.99 -26.65 11.33
N GLN A 218 -0.21 -26.54 10.77
CA GLN A 218 -0.41 -26.00 9.42
C GLN A 218 -1.28 -24.77 9.46
N ALA A 219 -0.85 -23.72 8.76
CA ALA A 219 -1.59 -22.49 8.62
C ALA A 219 -2.80 -22.71 7.70
N VAL A 220 -3.97 -22.29 8.16
CA VAL A 220 -5.21 -22.28 7.39
C VAL A 220 -5.42 -20.90 6.76
N ALA A 221 -5.72 -20.87 5.45
CA ALA A 221 -6.05 -19.63 4.75
C ALA A 221 -7.34 -19.00 5.29
N GLU A 222 -7.34 -17.69 5.52
CA GLU A 222 -8.56 -16.98 5.88
C GLU A 222 -9.44 -16.67 4.67
N PRO A 223 -10.78 -16.69 4.83
CA PRO A 223 -11.69 -16.22 3.79
C PRO A 223 -11.52 -14.72 3.56
N LEU A 224 -11.31 -14.33 2.31
CA LEU A 224 -11.07 -12.93 1.93
C LEU A 224 -12.34 -12.21 1.48
N ALA A 225 -12.54 -10.97 1.90
CA ALA A 225 -13.63 -10.08 1.49
C ALA A 225 -13.53 -9.73 0.00
N LEU A 226 -14.59 -10.04 -0.75
CA LEU A 226 -14.70 -9.77 -2.19
C LEU A 226 -15.01 -8.30 -2.48
N ALA A 227 -16.00 -7.75 -1.79
CA ALA A 227 -16.51 -6.41 -2.05
C ALA A 227 -16.79 -5.69 -0.73
N PRO A 228 -15.80 -4.98 -0.16
CA PRO A 228 -16.03 -4.09 0.97
C PRO A 228 -17.00 -2.96 0.59
N GLU A 229 -17.74 -2.46 1.58
CA GLU A 229 -18.67 -1.33 1.42
C GLU A 229 -17.91 -0.04 1.01
N PRO A 230 -18.58 0.88 0.29
CA PRO A 230 -17.97 2.13 -0.17
C PRO A 230 -17.63 3.08 1.00
N PRO A 231 -16.70 4.05 0.81
CA PRO A 231 -16.14 4.86 1.90
C PRO A 231 -17.17 5.62 2.76
N ASP A 232 -18.32 6.00 2.19
CA ASP A 232 -19.41 6.69 2.89
C ASP A 232 -20.00 5.85 4.03
N ARG A 233 -20.11 4.53 3.84
CA ARG A 233 -20.61 3.60 4.88
C ARG A 233 -19.67 3.46 6.07
N TRP A 234 -18.39 3.76 5.88
CA TRP A 234 -17.36 3.64 6.92
C TRP A 234 -17.26 4.88 7.82
N GLN A 235 -17.89 6.01 7.46
CA GLN A 235 -17.72 7.28 8.18
C GLN A 235 -18.10 7.20 9.67
N THR A 236 -19.21 6.51 9.98
CA THR A 236 -19.66 6.34 11.37
C THR A 236 -18.64 5.60 12.21
N MET A 237 -18.05 4.55 11.64
CA MET A 237 -17.00 3.77 12.30
C MET A 237 -15.72 4.61 12.45
N LEU A 238 -15.27 5.29 11.39
CA LEU A 238 -14.08 6.15 11.44
C LEU A 238 -14.19 7.24 12.52
N ASN A 239 -15.38 7.81 12.73
CA ASN A 239 -15.60 8.81 13.77
C ASN A 239 -15.47 8.27 15.21
N ARG A 240 -15.57 6.95 15.39
CA ARG A 240 -15.35 6.24 16.67
C ARG A 240 -13.95 5.64 16.76
N HIS A 241 -13.12 5.78 15.72
CA HIS A 241 -11.78 5.20 15.71
C HIS A 241 -10.92 5.81 16.84
N PRO A 242 -10.08 5.03 17.55
CA PRO A 242 -9.37 5.53 18.73
C PRO A 242 -8.51 6.78 18.49
N ARG A 243 -7.93 6.92 17.29
CA ARG A 243 -7.19 8.14 16.87
C ARG A 243 -8.09 9.39 16.85
N ILE A 244 -9.33 9.25 16.39
CA ILE A 244 -10.31 10.35 16.38
C ILE A 244 -10.80 10.65 17.78
N SER A 245 -11.13 9.61 18.55
CA SER A 245 -11.55 9.78 19.94
C SER A 245 -10.50 10.51 20.78
N GLU A 246 -9.20 10.24 20.57
CA GLU A 246 -8.14 10.97 21.26
C GLU A 246 -8.21 12.48 20.95
N LYS A 247 -8.38 12.86 19.68
CA LYS A 247 -8.47 14.27 19.28
C LYS A 247 -9.77 14.93 19.73
N GLN A 248 -10.87 14.18 19.76
CA GLN A 248 -12.14 14.65 20.30
C GLN A 248 -12.03 14.96 21.79
N ASN A 249 -11.38 14.08 22.57
CA ASN A 249 -11.16 14.29 23.99
C ASN A 249 -10.28 15.52 24.26
N LEU A 250 -9.19 15.70 23.50
CA LEU A 250 -8.34 16.89 23.59
C LEU A 250 -9.09 18.20 23.26
N ARG A 251 -10.04 18.15 22.31
CA ARG A 251 -10.89 19.30 22.00
C ARG A 251 -11.88 19.59 23.12
N ALA A 252 -12.47 18.55 23.73
CA ALA A 252 -13.38 18.68 24.86
C ALA A 252 -12.66 19.29 26.08
N GLU A 253 -11.47 18.78 26.41
CA GLU A 253 -10.62 19.34 27.48
C GLU A 253 -10.29 20.83 27.22
N ALA A 254 -9.92 21.16 25.98
CA ALA A 254 -9.63 22.55 25.61
C ALA A 254 -10.88 23.46 25.68
N ASP A 255 -12.08 22.92 25.43
CA ASP A 255 -13.34 23.66 25.50
C ASP A 255 -13.74 24.01 26.94
N GLU A 256 -13.61 23.06 27.86
CA GLU A 256 -13.85 23.28 29.29
C GLU A 256 -12.96 24.40 29.83
N GLN A 257 -11.68 24.41 29.43
CA GLN A 257 -10.71 25.45 29.84
C GLN A 257 -11.06 26.86 29.33
N ARG A 258 -11.89 27.02 28.28
CA ARG A 258 -12.30 28.35 27.77
C ARG A 258 -13.19 29.11 28.74
N HIS A 259 -13.93 28.39 29.58
CA HIS A 259 -14.98 28.96 30.42
C HIS A 259 -14.53 29.20 31.87
N SER A 260 -13.21 29.16 32.13
CA SER A 260 -12.65 29.31 33.48
C SER A 260 -12.87 30.72 34.06
N PRO A 261 -13.65 30.89 35.15
CA PRO A 261 -13.85 32.18 35.80
C PRO A 261 -12.59 32.75 36.46
N TRP A 262 -12.58 34.07 36.65
CA TRP A 262 -11.43 34.83 37.16
C TRP A 262 -10.95 34.40 38.55
N TYR A 263 -11.85 33.92 39.42
CA TYR A 263 -11.51 33.54 40.79
C TYR A 263 -10.72 32.22 40.88
N HIS A 264 -10.60 31.45 39.79
CA HIS A 264 -9.66 30.33 39.73
C HIS A 264 -8.18 30.77 39.75
N ALA A 265 -7.90 32.07 39.63
CA ALA A 265 -6.57 32.63 39.85
C ALA A 265 -6.25 32.92 41.33
N VAL A 266 -7.22 32.77 42.24
CA VAL A 266 -7.06 33.04 43.67
C VAL A 266 -6.83 31.72 44.40
N ASP A 267 -5.61 31.50 44.86
CA ASP A 267 -5.29 30.40 45.77
C ASP A 267 -5.85 30.72 47.16
N SER A 268 -6.47 29.73 47.80
CA SER A 268 -6.99 29.90 49.15
C SER A 268 -7.11 28.59 49.89
N ASP A 269 -7.01 28.66 51.21
CA ASP A 269 -7.18 27.51 52.10
C ASP A 269 -7.69 27.96 53.47
N VAL A 270 -8.43 27.07 54.13
CA VAL A 270 -8.79 27.20 55.54
C VAL A 270 -7.91 26.26 56.35
N ILE A 271 -7.33 26.77 57.43
CA ILE A 271 -6.46 26.02 58.35
C ILE A 271 -7.06 26.09 59.74
N VAL A 272 -7.16 24.93 60.40
CA VAL A 272 -7.45 24.81 61.83
C VAL A 272 -6.32 24.03 62.48
N ALA A 273 -5.54 24.65 63.36
CA ALA A 273 -4.38 24.03 63.98
C ALA A 273 -4.29 24.30 65.48
N ALA A 274 -3.84 23.31 66.23
CA ALA A 274 -3.41 23.46 67.60
C ALA A 274 -1.88 23.39 67.67
N SER A 275 -1.27 24.27 68.47
CA SER A 275 0.16 24.31 68.68
C SER A 275 0.53 24.23 70.15
N LYS A 276 1.70 23.68 70.44
CA LYS A 276 2.31 23.63 71.76
C LYS A 276 3.77 24.03 71.66
N GLU A 277 4.16 24.97 72.50
CA GLU A 277 5.51 25.54 72.50
C GLU A 277 6.18 25.29 73.85
N TYR A 278 7.45 24.91 73.81
CA TYR A 278 8.31 24.73 74.97
C TYR A 278 9.52 25.63 74.82
N ARG A 279 9.74 26.52 75.80
CA ARG A 279 10.86 27.45 75.85
C ARG A 279 11.78 27.08 77.01
N SER A 280 13.09 27.05 76.79
CA SER A 280 14.06 26.86 77.88
C SER A 280 13.98 28.03 78.85
N GLY A 281 13.83 27.75 80.15
CA GLY A 281 13.68 28.79 81.19
C GLY A 281 12.23 29.13 81.55
N ALA A 282 11.23 28.60 80.81
CA ALA A 282 9.82 28.71 81.17
C ALA A 282 9.33 27.45 81.89
N GLU A 283 8.65 27.61 83.03
CA GLU A 283 8.08 26.47 83.79
C GLU A 283 6.83 25.86 83.15
N LYS A 284 6.15 26.60 82.27
CA LYS A 284 4.93 26.18 81.59
C LYS A 284 5.12 26.15 80.09
N SER A 285 4.53 25.15 79.43
CA SER A 285 4.41 25.13 77.98
C SER A 285 3.34 26.11 77.50
N GLY A 286 3.60 26.83 76.41
CA GLY A 286 2.60 27.60 75.68
C GLY A 286 1.69 26.68 74.87
N SER A 287 0.42 27.05 74.73
CA SER A 287 -0.51 26.38 73.82
C SER A 287 -1.31 27.41 73.03
N GLY A 288 -1.51 27.17 71.74
CA GLY A 288 -2.28 28.03 70.86
C GLY A 288 -3.28 27.25 70.01
N MET A 289 -4.33 27.93 69.58
CA MET A 289 -5.24 27.46 68.54
C MET A 289 -5.31 28.54 67.46
N LEU A 290 -5.16 28.13 66.21
CA LEU A 290 -5.21 28.99 65.04
C LEU A 290 -6.35 28.54 64.13
N VAL A 291 -7.21 29.48 63.75
CA VAL A 291 -8.09 29.35 62.60
C VAL A 291 -7.70 30.45 61.62
N ALA A 292 -7.25 30.07 60.43
CA ALA A 292 -6.78 31.00 59.40
C ALA A 292 -7.48 30.75 58.06
N LEU A 293 -7.75 31.84 57.35
CA LEU A 293 -8.15 31.84 55.94
C LEU A 293 -7.06 32.54 55.16
N ASN A 294 -6.39 31.81 54.26
CA ASN A 294 -5.31 32.33 53.44
C ASN A 294 -5.82 32.63 52.03
N PHE A 295 -5.34 33.72 51.43
CA PHE A 295 -5.61 34.09 50.03
C PHE A 295 -4.32 34.53 49.35
N SER A 296 -4.05 34.04 48.14
CA SER A 296 -2.90 34.44 47.33
C SER A 296 -3.31 34.59 45.86
N MET A 297 -2.93 35.71 45.24
CA MET A 297 -3.29 36.02 43.86
C MET A 297 -2.24 36.91 43.20
N PRO A 298 -2.09 36.86 41.86
CA PRO A 298 -1.20 37.77 41.14
C PRO A 298 -1.71 39.21 41.20
N PHE A 299 -0.78 40.18 41.18
CA PHE A 299 -1.12 41.60 41.28
C PHE A 299 -1.93 42.11 40.06
N ASP A 300 -1.59 41.67 38.85
CA ASP A 300 -2.36 41.95 37.63
C ASP A 300 -3.36 40.82 37.32
N LEU A 301 -4.50 40.85 38.00
CA LEU A 301 -5.59 39.90 37.79
C LEU A 301 -6.20 39.98 36.38
N VAL A 302 -6.30 41.18 35.83
CA VAL A 302 -6.96 41.44 34.54
C VAL A 302 -6.10 40.94 33.38
N GLY A 303 -4.80 41.27 33.40
CA GLY A 303 -3.84 40.77 32.41
C GLY A 303 -3.70 39.25 32.46
N ASN A 304 -3.60 38.67 33.66
CA ASN A 304 -3.56 37.22 33.83
C ASN A 304 -4.83 36.53 33.30
N SER A 305 -6.02 37.05 33.61
CA SER A 305 -7.29 36.52 33.10
C SER A 305 -7.37 36.60 31.56
N ARG A 306 -6.95 37.72 30.97
CA ARG A 306 -6.91 37.88 29.51
C ARG A 306 -5.94 36.90 28.85
N ALA A 307 -4.74 36.75 29.39
CA ALA A 307 -3.74 35.82 28.87
C ALA A 307 -4.20 34.36 28.96
N ARG A 308 -4.86 33.97 30.07
CA ARG A 308 -5.48 32.65 30.21
C ARG A 308 -6.57 32.40 29.18
N LYS A 309 -7.45 33.39 28.95
CA LYS A 309 -8.50 33.29 27.93
C LYS A 309 -7.91 33.11 26.53
N GLN A 310 -6.91 33.92 26.17
CA GLN A 310 -6.25 33.82 24.87
C GLN A 310 -5.54 32.47 24.69
N LEU A 311 -4.89 31.95 25.74
CA LEU A 311 -4.29 30.61 25.72
C LEU A 311 -5.34 29.51 25.52
N ALA A 312 -6.47 29.58 26.22
CA ALA A 312 -7.55 28.60 26.11
C ALA A 312 -8.20 28.62 24.72
N GLU A 313 -8.47 29.81 24.17
CA GLU A 313 -8.96 29.98 22.79
C GLU A 313 -7.99 29.36 21.77
N ALA A 314 -6.69 29.70 21.85
CA ALA A 314 -5.69 29.16 20.93
C ALA A 314 -5.54 27.63 21.03
N ARG A 315 -5.65 27.07 22.24
CA ARG A 315 -5.62 25.60 22.45
C ARG A 315 -6.83 24.92 21.83
N TYR A 316 -8.02 25.51 21.98
CA TYR A 316 -9.24 25.00 21.39
C TYR A 316 -9.20 25.04 19.85
N ASP A 317 -8.73 26.14 19.28
CA ASP A 317 -8.58 26.28 17.82
C ASP A 317 -7.59 25.22 17.30
N ALA A 318 -6.44 25.08 17.94
CA ALA A 318 -5.45 24.06 17.57
C ALA A 318 -5.99 22.62 17.72
N ALA A 319 -6.78 22.34 18.76
CA ALA A 319 -7.39 21.03 18.95
C ALA A 319 -8.46 20.73 17.88
N THR A 320 -9.22 21.74 17.47
CA THR A 320 -10.24 21.64 16.40
C THR A 320 -9.59 21.34 15.06
N GLU A 321 -8.54 22.07 14.69
CA GLU A 321 -7.80 21.83 13.44
C GLU A 321 -7.12 20.45 13.43
N ARG A 322 -6.56 20.01 14.56
CA ARG A 322 -5.97 18.67 14.68
C ARG A 322 -6.99 17.56 14.52
N LEU A 323 -8.19 17.72 15.07
CA LEU A 323 -9.28 16.76 14.88
C LEU A 323 -9.67 16.65 13.41
N GLU A 324 -9.80 17.78 12.71
CA GLU A 324 -10.17 17.78 11.30
C GLU A 324 -9.07 17.20 10.40
N ALA A 325 -7.80 17.53 10.68
CA ALA A 325 -6.66 16.92 10.00
C ALA A 325 -6.61 15.38 10.20
N GLU A 326 -6.95 14.90 11.39
CA GLU A 326 -6.97 13.46 11.69
C GLU A 326 -8.11 12.75 10.93
N ARG A 327 -9.29 13.36 10.83
CA ARG A 327 -10.41 12.85 10.03
C ARG A 327 -10.05 12.72 8.56
N GLN A 328 -9.43 13.76 8.00
CA GLN A 328 -8.98 13.75 6.60
C GLN A 328 -7.91 12.68 6.37
N THR A 329 -6.96 12.53 7.29
CA THR A 329 -5.90 11.52 7.23
C THR A 329 -6.47 10.11 7.23
N LEU A 330 -7.36 9.77 8.17
CA LEU A 330 -8.01 8.46 8.21
C LEU A 330 -8.90 8.20 6.99
N GLY A 331 -9.62 9.21 6.51
CA GLY A 331 -10.41 9.09 5.28
C GLY A 331 -9.55 8.77 4.05
N LEU A 332 -8.36 9.37 3.95
CA LEU A 332 -7.39 9.08 2.90
C LEU A 332 -6.76 7.69 3.05
N GLU A 333 -6.43 7.26 4.27
CA GLU A 333 -5.93 5.91 4.57
C GLU A 333 -6.95 4.85 4.16
N LEU A 334 -8.23 5.01 4.56
CA LEU A 334 -9.31 4.13 4.15
C LEU A 334 -9.45 4.08 2.61
N SER A 335 -9.49 5.25 1.97
CA SER A 335 -9.63 5.33 0.51
C SER A 335 -8.46 4.69 -0.25
N LYS A 336 -7.25 4.66 0.34
CA LYS A 336 -6.11 3.92 -0.21
C LYS A 336 -6.27 2.41 0.02
N ALA A 337 -6.66 2.00 1.22
CA ALA A 337 -6.86 0.59 1.57
C ALA A 337 -7.95 -0.07 0.71
N LEU A 338 -9.10 0.59 0.52
CA LEU A 338 -10.20 0.09 -0.32
C LEU A 338 -9.79 -0.07 -1.79
N ARG A 339 -9.07 0.92 -2.35
CA ARG A 339 -8.54 0.82 -3.73
C ARG A 339 -7.53 -0.31 -3.87
N ALA A 340 -6.64 -0.47 -2.88
CA ALA A 340 -5.67 -1.55 -2.87
C ALA A 340 -6.38 -2.91 -2.79
N GLN A 341 -7.43 -3.04 -1.97
CA GLN A 341 -8.24 -4.25 -1.87
C GLN A 341 -8.91 -4.59 -3.19
N TYR A 342 -9.56 -3.62 -3.83
CA TYR A 342 -10.20 -3.81 -5.15
C TYR A 342 -9.20 -4.29 -6.22
N ALA A 343 -8.06 -3.60 -6.35
CA ALA A 343 -7.00 -4.01 -7.27
C ALA A 343 -6.45 -5.41 -6.93
N GLY A 344 -6.42 -5.77 -5.63
CA GLY A 344 -6.01 -7.08 -5.18
C GLY A 344 -6.97 -8.19 -5.56
N GLN A 345 -8.28 -7.96 -5.49
CA GLN A 345 -9.28 -8.92 -5.93
C GLN A 345 -9.21 -9.18 -7.44
N ILE A 346 -9.09 -8.12 -8.24
CA ILE A 346 -8.89 -8.24 -9.70
C ILE A 346 -7.63 -9.07 -10.00
N SER A 347 -6.50 -8.75 -9.36
CA SER A 347 -5.25 -9.47 -9.57
C SER A 347 -5.36 -10.94 -9.19
N LEU A 348 -6.05 -11.25 -8.09
CA LEU A 348 -6.25 -12.62 -7.63
C LEU A 348 -7.10 -13.43 -8.61
N GLU A 349 -8.21 -12.87 -9.09
CA GLU A 349 -9.07 -13.53 -10.08
C GLU A 349 -8.31 -13.76 -11.41
N GLN A 350 -7.55 -12.76 -11.85
CA GLN A 350 -6.69 -12.87 -13.03
C GLN A 350 -5.66 -14.00 -12.89
N ARG A 351 -4.99 -14.15 -11.73
CA ARG A 351 -4.04 -15.25 -11.49
C ARG A 351 -4.72 -16.61 -11.44
N ARG A 352 -5.95 -16.70 -10.93
CA ARG A 352 -6.75 -17.93 -10.97
C ARG A 352 -7.05 -18.34 -12.41
N GLN A 353 -7.52 -17.40 -13.21
CA GLN A 353 -7.82 -17.63 -14.62
C GLN A 353 -6.57 -18.01 -15.41
N GLN A 354 -5.45 -17.32 -15.20
CA GLN A 354 -4.16 -17.64 -15.81
C GLN A 354 -3.72 -19.08 -15.48
N ARG A 355 -3.82 -19.49 -14.20
CA ARG A 355 -3.49 -20.86 -13.79
C ARG A 355 -4.40 -21.89 -14.46
N SER A 356 -5.70 -21.62 -14.55
CA SER A 356 -6.66 -22.50 -15.24
C SER A 356 -6.28 -22.73 -16.71
N VAL A 357 -5.96 -21.64 -17.42
CA VAL A 357 -5.52 -21.69 -18.84
C VAL A 357 -4.22 -22.49 -18.99
N VAL A 358 -3.24 -22.25 -18.13
CA VAL A 358 -1.96 -22.96 -18.18
C VAL A 358 -2.12 -24.45 -17.81
N ALA A 359 -3.01 -24.78 -16.88
CA ALA A 359 -3.33 -26.16 -16.55
C ALA A 359 -3.95 -26.90 -17.74
N GLN A 360 -4.85 -26.24 -18.49
CA GLN A 360 -5.40 -26.79 -19.73
C GLN A 360 -4.32 -26.97 -20.81
N ALA A 361 -3.46 -25.97 -21.01
CA ALA A 361 -2.36 -26.06 -21.97
C ALA A 361 -1.40 -27.22 -21.65
N LEU A 362 -1.08 -27.44 -20.38
CA LEU A 362 -0.27 -28.59 -19.95
C LEU A 362 -0.96 -29.92 -20.31
N GLN A 363 -2.26 -30.05 -20.02
CA GLN A 363 -3.01 -31.27 -20.38
C GLN A 363 -3.05 -31.51 -21.90
N GLU A 364 -3.12 -30.46 -22.72
CA GLU A 364 -3.07 -30.59 -24.18
C GLU A 364 -1.70 -31.08 -24.66
N GLU A 365 -0.61 -30.49 -24.15
CA GLU A 365 0.75 -30.88 -24.51
C GLU A 365 1.08 -32.31 -24.04
N GLU A 366 0.62 -32.70 -22.85
CA GLU A 366 0.76 -34.09 -22.36
C GLU A 366 0.03 -35.10 -23.25
N ARG A 367 -1.10 -34.73 -23.88
CA ARG A 367 -1.79 -35.60 -24.85
C ARG A 367 -1.10 -35.64 -26.21
N ARG A 368 -0.39 -34.58 -26.61
CA ARG A 368 0.32 -34.51 -27.91
C ARG A 368 1.66 -35.24 -27.92
N ASP A 369 2.29 -35.42 -26.74
CA ASP A 369 3.57 -36.10 -26.55
C ASP A 369 3.54 -37.61 -26.90
N THR A 370 2.42 -38.15 -27.40
CA THR A 370 2.33 -39.53 -27.92
C THR A 370 3.11 -39.76 -29.23
N SER A 371 3.63 -38.70 -29.87
CA SER A 371 4.24 -38.76 -31.21
C SER A 371 5.77 -38.53 -31.25
N GLY A 372 6.41 -38.17 -30.13
CA GLY A 372 7.87 -38.09 -30.01
C GLY A 372 8.59 -37.04 -30.88
N SER A 373 7.86 -36.05 -31.43
CA SER A 373 8.43 -35.00 -32.29
C SER A 373 9.27 -33.96 -31.52
N ASP A 374 10.08 -33.17 -32.24
CA ASP A 374 10.87 -32.08 -31.63
C ASP A 374 10.00 -30.92 -31.10
N GLU A 375 8.94 -30.55 -31.83
CA GLU A 375 8.00 -29.50 -31.39
C GLU A 375 7.23 -29.88 -30.11
N GLY A 376 6.88 -31.15 -29.92
CA GLY A 376 6.15 -31.61 -28.73
C GLY A 376 6.96 -31.54 -27.43
N PHE A 377 8.29 -31.71 -27.51
CA PHE A 377 9.17 -31.66 -26.35
C PHE A 377 9.32 -30.25 -25.77
N ASP A 378 9.53 -29.26 -26.64
CA ASP A 378 9.68 -27.88 -26.22
C ASP A 378 8.39 -27.31 -25.65
N GLY A 379 7.26 -27.63 -26.29
CA GLY A 379 5.91 -27.31 -25.81
C GLY A 379 5.65 -27.87 -24.42
N GLN A 380 5.93 -29.16 -24.20
CA GLN A 380 5.71 -29.81 -22.91
C GLN A 380 6.60 -29.24 -21.79
N LEU A 381 7.89 -29.00 -22.04
CA LEU A 381 8.78 -28.40 -21.05
C LEU A 381 8.32 -26.99 -20.67
N LEU A 382 7.96 -26.17 -21.66
CA LEU A 382 7.44 -24.83 -21.42
C LEU A 382 6.13 -24.86 -20.63
N ALA A 383 5.19 -25.72 -21.01
CA ALA A 383 3.89 -25.83 -20.36
C ALA A 383 4.02 -26.28 -18.90
N LYS A 384 4.86 -27.28 -18.60
CA LYS A 384 5.13 -27.73 -17.22
C LYS A 384 5.73 -26.60 -16.38
N ARG A 385 6.71 -25.87 -16.92
CA ARG A 385 7.33 -24.73 -16.21
C ARG A 385 6.31 -23.63 -15.92
N LEU A 386 5.53 -23.23 -16.92
CA LEU A 386 4.49 -22.20 -16.76
C LEU A 386 3.43 -22.65 -15.74
N TYR A 387 3.08 -23.92 -15.69
CA TYR A 387 2.12 -24.46 -14.72
C TYR A 387 2.60 -24.25 -13.29
N HIS A 388 3.85 -24.61 -12.98
CA HIS A 388 4.40 -24.36 -11.66
C HIS A 388 4.57 -22.86 -11.39
N GLN A 389 4.97 -22.04 -12.37
CA GLN A 389 5.12 -20.59 -12.20
C GLN A 389 3.78 -19.94 -11.83
N SER A 390 2.70 -20.33 -12.52
CA SER A 390 1.34 -19.84 -12.23
C SER A 390 0.87 -20.21 -10.82
N GLY A 391 1.43 -21.27 -10.21
CA GLY A 391 1.19 -21.61 -8.81
C GLY A 391 1.82 -20.65 -7.83
N PHE A 392 3.09 -20.31 -8.04
CA PHE A 392 3.74 -19.29 -7.23
C PHE A 392 3.04 -17.94 -7.38
N ASP A 393 2.64 -17.58 -8.60
CA ASP A 393 1.93 -16.32 -8.88
C ASP A 393 0.58 -16.26 -8.16
N LEU A 394 -0.18 -17.36 -8.15
CA LEU A 394 -1.47 -17.44 -7.47
C LEU A 394 -1.33 -17.40 -5.93
N ILE A 395 -0.36 -18.12 -5.37
CA ILE A 395 -0.06 -18.05 -3.93
C ILE A 395 0.33 -16.62 -3.54
N ALA A 396 1.19 -15.97 -4.32
CA ALA A 396 1.62 -14.60 -4.08
C ALA A 396 0.46 -13.59 -4.20
N ALA A 397 -0.45 -13.77 -5.16
CA ALA A 397 -1.62 -12.91 -5.31
C ALA A 397 -2.60 -13.07 -4.14
N TRP A 398 -2.82 -14.30 -3.66
CA TRP A 398 -3.64 -14.56 -2.47
C TRP A 398 -3.03 -13.90 -1.23
N HIS A 399 -1.73 -14.11 -1.01
CA HIS A 399 -0.98 -13.49 0.07
C HIS A 399 -1.08 -11.96 0.05
N ALA A 400 -0.87 -11.35 -1.12
CA ALA A 400 -1.01 -9.90 -1.26
C ALA A 400 -2.44 -9.40 -0.99
N ALA A 401 -3.46 -10.13 -1.42
CA ALA A 401 -4.87 -9.81 -1.11
C ALA A 401 -5.17 -9.93 0.38
N TRP A 402 -4.59 -10.93 1.06
CA TRP A 402 -4.72 -11.11 2.51
C TRP A 402 -4.10 -9.95 3.28
N LEU A 403 -2.87 -9.52 2.94
CA LEU A 403 -2.23 -8.37 3.58
C LEU A 403 -3.02 -7.06 3.38
N ARG A 404 -3.66 -6.88 2.23
CA ARG A 404 -4.54 -5.73 1.96
C ARG A 404 -5.79 -5.75 2.83
N GLN A 405 -6.41 -6.92 2.99
CA GLN A 405 -7.53 -7.08 3.92
C GLN A 405 -7.11 -6.83 5.36
N ALA A 406 -5.95 -7.32 5.79
CA ALA A 406 -5.45 -7.07 7.15
C ALA A 406 -5.32 -5.56 7.46
N ASN A 407 -4.98 -4.74 6.46
CA ASN A 407 -4.98 -3.27 6.61
C ASN A 407 -6.39 -2.68 6.75
N LEU A 408 -7.40 -3.26 6.11
CA LEU A 408 -8.80 -2.87 6.33
C LEU A 408 -9.27 -3.32 7.72
N ASP A 409 -8.90 -4.53 8.14
CA ASP A 409 -9.23 -5.08 9.46
C ASP A 409 -8.67 -4.20 10.59
N LEU A 410 -7.49 -3.58 10.40
CA LEU A 410 -6.93 -2.60 11.35
C LEU A 410 -7.90 -1.43 11.61
N LEU A 411 -8.62 -0.99 10.59
CA LEU A 411 -9.54 0.15 10.70
C LEU A 411 -10.84 -0.22 11.41
N VAL A 412 -11.29 -1.47 11.32
CA VAL A 412 -12.54 -1.98 11.92
C VAL A 412 -12.31 -2.90 13.12
N GLU A 413 -11.10 -2.90 13.68
CA GLU A 413 -10.74 -3.80 14.76
C GLU A 413 -11.69 -3.62 15.96
N ASP A 414 -12.26 -4.73 16.44
CA ASP A 414 -13.26 -4.77 17.52
C ASP A 414 -14.59 -4.03 17.24
N ALA A 415 -14.85 -3.60 15.99
CA ALA A 415 -16.12 -2.98 15.62
C ALA A 415 -17.21 -4.04 15.37
N PRO A 416 -18.41 -3.94 15.99
CA PRO A 416 -19.49 -4.91 15.76
C PRO A 416 -20.00 -4.90 14.32
N GLU A 417 -19.83 -3.79 13.60
CA GLU A 417 -20.21 -3.65 12.20
C GLU A 417 -19.11 -4.14 11.21
N ALA A 418 -17.99 -4.70 11.68
CA ALA A 418 -16.85 -5.06 10.84
C ALA A 418 -17.21 -6.01 9.68
N GLU A 419 -17.98 -7.06 9.95
CA GLU A 419 -18.43 -7.99 8.90
C GLU A 419 -19.32 -7.32 7.85
N GLN A 420 -20.14 -6.35 8.27
CA GLN A 420 -20.98 -5.60 7.35
C GLN A 420 -20.14 -4.69 6.45
N LEU A 421 -19.16 -3.99 7.02
CA LEU A 421 -18.29 -3.07 6.30
C LEU A 421 -17.35 -3.77 5.32
N LEU A 422 -16.84 -4.95 5.67
CA LEU A 422 -16.00 -5.77 4.80
C LEU A 422 -16.79 -6.51 3.72
N GLY A 423 -18.12 -6.54 3.82
CA GLY A 423 -18.99 -7.30 2.94
C GLY A 423 -19.12 -8.77 3.36
N ARG A 424 -20.28 -9.35 3.04
CA ARG A 424 -20.63 -10.74 3.39
C ARG A 424 -20.06 -11.77 2.41
N GLU A 425 -19.77 -11.35 1.18
CA GLU A 425 -19.22 -12.22 0.17
C GLU A 425 -17.74 -12.49 0.46
N ARG A 426 -17.43 -13.78 0.61
CA ARG A 426 -16.09 -14.24 0.95
C ARG A 426 -15.56 -15.19 -0.11
N GLN A 427 -14.35 -14.92 -0.57
CA GLN A 427 -13.58 -15.81 -1.40
C GLN A 427 -12.76 -16.75 -0.54
N GLN A 428 -12.77 -18.04 -0.87
CA GLN A 428 -11.97 -19.06 -0.19
C GLN A 428 -10.74 -19.43 -1.00
N TRP A 429 -9.67 -19.86 -0.31
CA TRP A 429 -8.51 -20.46 -0.96
C TRP A 429 -8.88 -21.85 -1.48
N SER A 430 -8.66 -22.08 -2.77
CA SER A 430 -8.82 -23.41 -3.36
C SER A 430 -7.44 -24.05 -3.50
N PRO A 431 -7.22 -25.25 -2.94
CA PRO A 431 -5.96 -25.96 -3.09
C PRO A 431 -5.62 -26.15 -4.57
N LEU A 432 -4.34 -25.96 -4.90
CA LEU A 432 -3.78 -25.93 -6.25
C LEU A 432 -4.06 -27.19 -7.12
N ASN A 433 -4.51 -28.29 -6.50
CA ASN A 433 -4.80 -29.58 -7.13
C ASN A 433 -6.31 -29.85 -7.34
N SER A 434 -7.18 -28.86 -7.07
CA SER A 434 -8.64 -29.05 -7.14
C SER A 434 -9.16 -28.56 -8.50
N THR A 435 -9.53 -29.47 -9.39
CA THR A 435 -10.19 -29.14 -10.67
C THR A 435 -11.64 -28.74 -10.42
N ALA A 436 -11.92 -27.43 -10.42
CA ALA A 436 -13.30 -26.92 -10.40
C ALA A 436 -13.81 -26.68 -11.83
N THR A 437 -14.97 -27.25 -12.12
CA THR A 437 -15.72 -27.19 -13.39
C THR A 437 -16.24 -25.78 -13.70
N ALA A 438 -16.03 -25.32 -14.93
CA ALA A 438 -16.53 -24.05 -15.47
C ALA A 438 -18.04 -24.07 -15.75
N PHE A 439 -18.73 -22.97 -15.49
CA PHE A 439 -20.14 -22.72 -15.88
C PHE A 439 -20.23 -22.07 -17.27
N PRO A 440 -21.31 -22.29 -18.06
CA PRO A 440 -21.42 -21.81 -19.44
C PRO A 440 -22.03 -20.41 -19.55
N LEU A 441 -21.55 -19.64 -20.55
CA LEU A 441 -22.04 -18.33 -20.98
C LEU A 441 -23.17 -18.46 -22.01
N LEU A 442 -24.23 -17.66 -21.87
CA LEU A 442 -25.29 -17.47 -22.87
C LEU A 442 -24.90 -16.37 -23.85
N ALA A 443 -24.84 -16.73 -25.13
CA ALA A 443 -24.69 -15.83 -26.27
C ALA A 443 -26.05 -15.27 -26.70
N ASN A 444 -26.11 -14.00 -27.11
CA ASN A 444 -26.88 -13.59 -28.29
C ASN A 444 -26.69 -12.13 -28.73
N THR A 445 -26.55 -11.97 -30.06
CA THR A 445 -27.05 -10.89 -30.96
C THR A 445 -26.49 -9.46 -30.81
N LEU A 446 -26.22 -8.63 -31.82
CA LEU A 446 -26.30 -8.63 -33.30
C LEU A 446 -25.46 -7.41 -33.79
N LEU A 447 -24.76 -7.53 -34.91
CA LEU A 447 -24.03 -6.44 -35.61
C LEU A 447 -24.94 -5.62 -36.53
N PRO A 448 -24.69 -4.31 -36.71
CA PRO A 448 -24.92 -3.65 -37.99
C PRO A 448 -23.66 -2.95 -38.53
N SER A 449 -23.52 -3.05 -39.86
CA SER A 449 -22.41 -2.59 -40.69
C SER A 449 -22.60 -1.15 -41.20
N ALA A 450 -21.51 -0.38 -41.35
CA ALA A 450 -21.19 0.62 -42.40
C ALA A 450 -20.21 1.69 -41.87
N PRO A 451 -19.65 2.60 -42.71
CA PRO A 451 -18.88 2.41 -43.95
C PRO A 451 -17.47 3.05 -43.83
N GLY A 452 -16.54 2.63 -44.69
CA GLY A 452 -15.15 3.08 -44.69
C GLY A 452 -14.93 4.55 -45.03
N ARG A 453 -13.97 5.18 -44.34
CA ARG A 453 -13.34 6.44 -44.75
C ARG A 453 -11.83 6.24 -44.78
N THR A 454 -11.27 6.48 -45.96
CA THR A 454 -9.84 6.49 -46.29
C THR A 454 -9.16 7.70 -45.68
N SER A 455 -8.10 7.49 -44.90
CA SER A 455 -7.21 8.55 -44.38
C SER A 455 -5.86 8.52 -45.10
N THR A 456 -5.44 9.71 -45.55
CA THR A 456 -4.25 9.99 -46.34
C THR A 456 -2.98 10.14 -45.48
N THR A 457 -1.93 9.41 -45.85
CA THR A 457 -0.64 9.31 -45.14
C THR A 457 0.30 10.51 -45.39
N THR A 458 0.75 11.21 -44.34
CA THR A 458 1.85 12.20 -44.39
C THR A 458 3.15 11.60 -43.82
N THR A 459 4.29 11.83 -44.46
CA THR A 459 5.65 11.36 -44.08
C THR A 459 6.17 12.04 -42.79
N ALA A 460 6.73 11.27 -41.85
CA ALA A 460 7.15 11.75 -40.51
C ALA A 460 8.64 12.17 -40.46
N THR A 461 8.91 13.31 -39.80
CA THR A 461 10.25 13.85 -39.51
C THR A 461 10.77 13.38 -38.14
N TRP A 462 12.09 13.21 -37.98
CA TRP A 462 12.70 12.76 -36.72
C TRP A 462 12.42 13.70 -35.54
N ASN A 463 11.90 13.18 -34.42
CA ASN A 463 11.65 13.97 -33.22
C ASN A 463 11.77 13.16 -31.90
N GLN A 464 11.87 13.85 -30.75
CA GLN A 464 11.89 13.23 -29.42
C GLN A 464 10.55 13.43 -28.70
N ALA A 465 10.05 12.38 -28.06
CA ALA A 465 8.87 12.43 -27.21
C ALA A 465 9.16 11.95 -25.78
N THR A 466 8.24 12.21 -24.85
CA THR A 466 8.31 11.65 -23.50
C THR A 466 6.94 11.29 -22.93
N TYR A 467 6.92 10.26 -22.09
CA TYR A 467 5.75 9.81 -21.34
C TYR A 467 5.56 10.65 -20.07
N VAL A 468 4.38 11.26 -19.95
CA VAL A 468 3.95 12.01 -18.77
C VAL A 468 2.70 11.34 -18.19
N TRP A 469 2.90 10.27 -17.42
CA TRP A 469 1.82 9.53 -16.75
C TRP A 469 1.02 10.39 -15.76
N ASN A 470 1.69 11.33 -15.08
CA ASN A 470 1.05 12.28 -14.18
C ASN A 470 1.05 13.70 -14.78
N SER A 471 -0.06 14.07 -15.41
CA SER A 471 -0.25 15.36 -16.06
C SER A 471 -0.52 16.53 -15.10
N SER A 472 -0.58 16.33 -13.78
CA SER A 472 -1.01 17.35 -12.82
C SER A 472 -0.20 18.66 -12.92
N ALA A 473 1.12 18.56 -13.12
CA ALA A 473 1.98 19.74 -13.25
C ALA A 473 1.78 20.49 -14.58
N LEU A 474 1.48 19.78 -15.67
CA LEU A 474 1.20 20.38 -16.98
C LEU A 474 -0.21 20.99 -17.04
N LEU A 475 -1.17 20.42 -16.31
CA LEU A 475 -2.54 20.93 -16.24
C LEU A 475 -2.72 22.06 -15.20
N ASP A 476 -1.75 22.26 -14.30
CA ASP A 476 -1.72 23.40 -13.41
C ASP A 476 -1.33 24.68 -14.16
N ARG A 477 -2.26 25.65 -14.18
CA ARG A 477 -2.08 26.96 -14.84
C ARG A 477 -0.82 27.70 -14.41
N ARG A 478 -0.37 27.53 -13.16
CA ARG A 478 0.82 28.24 -12.63
C ARG A 478 2.13 27.59 -13.07
N ARG A 479 2.10 26.30 -13.41
CA ARG A 479 3.29 25.48 -13.69
C ARG A 479 3.42 25.08 -15.15
N SER A 480 2.34 25.09 -15.93
CA SER A 480 2.30 24.59 -17.30
C SER A 480 3.40 25.19 -18.18
N ASP A 481 3.65 26.49 -18.07
CA ASP A 481 4.60 27.19 -18.95
C ASP A 481 6.05 26.81 -18.62
N THR A 482 6.37 26.70 -17.33
CA THR A 482 7.69 26.25 -16.86
C THR A 482 7.95 24.79 -17.24
N GLU A 483 6.96 23.91 -17.08
CA GLU A 483 7.11 22.49 -17.44
C GLU A 483 7.25 22.29 -18.96
N LEU A 484 6.45 22.99 -19.78
CA LEU A 484 6.59 22.96 -21.25
C LEU A 484 7.96 23.49 -21.69
N GLN A 485 8.43 24.58 -21.08
CA GLN A 485 9.76 25.12 -21.37
C GLN A 485 10.87 24.12 -21.00
N ALA A 486 10.76 23.45 -19.85
CA ALA A 486 11.72 22.44 -19.43
C ALA A 486 11.78 21.25 -20.41
N LEU A 487 10.61 20.77 -20.86
CA LEU A 487 10.50 19.72 -21.88
C LEU A 487 11.17 20.13 -23.19
N ARG A 488 10.90 21.36 -23.66
CA ARG A 488 11.50 21.92 -24.88
C ARG A 488 13.02 22.05 -24.76
N THR A 489 13.51 22.55 -23.62
CA THR A 489 14.96 22.66 -23.34
C THR A 489 15.64 21.27 -23.29
N ALA A 490 14.91 20.24 -22.85
CA ALA A 490 15.36 18.85 -22.90
C ALA A 490 15.27 18.21 -24.30
N GLY A 491 14.88 18.97 -25.34
CA GLY A 491 14.81 18.50 -26.73
C GLY A 491 13.51 17.77 -27.09
N MET A 492 12.53 17.71 -26.19
CA MET A 492 11.23 17.09 -26.43
C MET A 492 10.36 18.01 -27.31
N SER A 493 9.75 17.42 -28.33
CA SER A 493 8.80 18.12 -29.22
C SER A 493 7.45 17.41 -29.31
N LYS A 494 7.33 16.22 -28.68
CA LYS A 494 6.07 15.49 -28.51
C LYS A 494 5.91 15.06 -27.04
N ILE A 495 4.68 15.09 -26.53
CA ILE A 495 4.34 14.68 -25.17
C ILE A 495 3.22 13.64 -25.25
N TYR A 496 3.41 12.50 -24.60
CA TYR A 496 2.35 11.52 -24.33
C TYR A 496 1.74 11.84 -22.97
N LEU A 497 0.59 12.52 -22.97
CA LEU A 497 -0.02 13.10 -21.78
C LEU A 497 -1.09 12.17 -21.19
N GLY A 498 -0.78 11.57 -20.04
CA GLY A 498 -1.68 10.66 -19.33
C GLY A 498 -2.72 11.39 -18.48
N LEU A 499 -3.89 10.76 -18.32
CA LEU A 499 -4.93 11.21 -17.39
C LEU A 499 -5.10 10.20 -16.26
N ASN A 500 -5.08 10.68 -15.02
CA ASN A 500 -5.36 9.83 -13.86
C ASN A 500 -6.87 9.73 -13.57
N GLY A 501 -7.27 8.76 -12.75
CA GLY A 501 -8.69 8.52 -12.47
C GLY A 501 -9.44 9.69 -11.84
N ALA A 502 -8.79 10.61 -11.11
CA ALA A 502 -9.45 11.80 -10.58
C ALA A 502 -9.76 12.81 -11.70
N GLN A 503 -8.84 12.96 -12.67
CA GLN A 503 -9.02 13.81 -13.84
C GLN A 503 -10.10 13.26 -14.78
N VAL A 504 -10.18 11.94 -14.93
CA VAL A 504 -11.25 11.27 -15.70
C VAL A 504 -12.61 11.45 -15.02
N ARG A 505 -12.70 11.29 -13.68
CA ARG A 505 -13.95 11.51 -12.94
C ARG A 505 -14.45 12.95 -12.97
N ASN A 506 -13.55 13.93 -13.00
CA ASN A 506 -13.90 15.36 -13.10
C ASN A 506 -13.64 15.91 -14.52
N LEU A 507 -14.20 15.25 -15.53
CA LEU A 507 -13.86 15.50 -16.92
C LEU A 507 -14.19 16.93 -17.38
N ALA A 508 -15.23 17.55 -16.83
CA ALA A 508 -15.61 18.93 -17.19
C ALA A 508 -14.48 19.93 -16.88
N ALA A 509 -13.93 19.89 -15.66
CA ALA A 509 -12.82 20.75 -15.27
C ALA A 509 -11.52 20.36 -16.00
N THR A 510 -11.25 19.05 -16.12
CA THR A 510 -10.08 18.53 -16.84
C THR A 510 -10.06 18.96 -18.30
N ARG A 511 -11.21 18.94 -18.98
CA ARG A 511 -11.35 19.36 -20.38
C ARG A 511 -10.93 20.81 -20.57
N GLN A 512 -11.38 21.72 -19.70
CA GLN A 512 -10.98 23.12 -19.79
C GLN A 512 -9.47 23.31 -19.60
N ALA A 513 -8.86 22.58 -18.65
CA ALA A 513 -7.40 22.63 -18.45
C ALA A 513 -6.64 22.07 -19.66
N LEU A 514 -7.14 20.99 -20.27
CA LEU A 514 -6.57 20.39 -21.48
C LEU A 514 -6.64 21.34 -22.66
N GLU A 515 -7.77 21.99 -22.93
CA GLU A 515 -7.90 22.97 -24.02
C GLU A 515 -6.85 24.09 -23.90
N GLN A 516 -6.61 24.58 -22.68
CA GLN A 516 -5.61 25.60 -22.41
C GLN A 516 -4.18 25.10 -22.61
N LEU A 517 -3.88 23.90 -22.11
CA LEU A 517 -2.57 23.27 -22.28
C LEU A 517 -2.26 23.00 -23.76
N LEU A 518 -3.23 22.44 -24.51
CA LEU A 518 -3.10 22.16 -25.93
C LEU A 518 -2.83 23.44 -26.72
N ALA A 519 -3.60 24.50 -26.49
CA ALA A 519 -3.37 25.79 -27.13
C ALA A 519 -1.99 26.40 -26.79
N LYS A 520 -1.50 26.22 -25.56
CA LYS A 520 -0.15 26.65 -25.14
C LYS A 520 0.94 25.84 -25.85
N ALA A 521 0.81 24.53 -25.90
CA ALA A 521 1.77 23.64 -26.54
C ALA A 521 1.86 23.88 -28.05
N THR A 522 0.74 24.10 -28.73
CA THR A 522 0.73 24.47 -30.16
C THR A 522 1.51 25.75 -30.43
N ARG A 523 1.40 26.78 -29.57
CA ARG A 523 2.19 28.02 -29.69
C ARG A 523 3.69 27.82 -29.48
N GLN A 524 4.09 26.70 -28.88
CA GLN A 524 5.49 26.36 -28.63
C GLN A 524 6.00 25.25 -29.57
N ASP A 525 5.26 24.95 -30.64
CA ASP A 525 5.56 23.87 -31.60
C ASP A 525 5.70 22.48 -30.93
N MET A 526 4.98 22.26 -29.83
CA MET A 526 4.94 20.98 -29.13
C MET A 526 3.66 20.21 -29.45
N GLN A 527 3.82 18.96 -29.86
CA GLN A 527 2.71 18.03 -30.11
C GLN A 527 2.29 17.36 -28.81
N ILE A 528 0.99 17.32 -28.52
CA ILE A 528 0.47 16.59 -27.37
C ILE A 528 -0.42 15.47 -27.88
N SER A 529 -0.09 14.26 -27.49
CA SER A 529 -0.88 13.05 -27.72
C SER A 529 -1.58 12.64 -26.44
N LEU A 530 -2.82 12.22 -26.56
CA LEU A 530 -3.56 11.64 -25.45
C LEU A 530 -2.99 10.26 -25.15
N LEU A 531 -2.46 10.05 -23.95
CA LEU A 531 -1.92 8.76 -23.49
C LEU A 531 -2.96 8.03 -22.65
N LEU A 532 -3.35 6.83 -23.10
CA LEU A 532 -4.30 5.95 -22.45
C LEU A 532 -3.70 4.54 -22.37
N GLY A 533 -3.71 3.92 -21.19
CA GLY A 533 -3.00 2.66 -20.97
C GLY A 533 -3.58 1.81 -19.85
N ASP A 534 -4.91 1.81 -19.66
CA ASP A 534 -5.52 0.83 -18.76
C ASP A 534 -5.60 -0.53 -19.50
N PRO A 535 -4.85 -1.55 -19.05
CA PRO A 535 -4.81 -2.84 -19.74
C PRO A 535 -6.17 -3.53 -19.76
N SER A 536 -7.07 -3.22 -18.81
CA SER A 536 -8.39 -3.85 -18.75
C SER A 536 -9.23 -3.60 -20.01
N TRP A 537 -9.01 -2.48 -20.71
CA TRP A 537 -9.73 -2.14 -21.94
C TRP A 537 -9.46 -3.09 -23.10
N ILE A 538 -8.40 -3.91 -23.04
CA ILE A 538 -8.18 -4.99 -24.00
C ILE A 538 -9.32 -6.02 -23.92
N GLU A 539 -9.85 -6.27 -22.71
CA GLU A 539 -10.94 -7.21 -22.50
C GLU A 539 -12.21 -6.72 -23.19
N ALA A 540 -12.88 -7.62 -23.92
CA ALA A 540 -14.10 -7.29 -24.65
C ALA A 540 -15.18 -6.66 -23.74
N GLY A 541 -15.24 -7.07 -22.47
CA GLY A 541 -16.20 -6.55 -21.49
C GLY A 541 -15.95 -5.11 -21.06
N GLN A 542 -14.68 -4.65 -21.01
CA GLN A 542 -14.30 -3.33 -20.50
C GLN A 542 -13.91 -2.34 -21.62
N ARG A 543 -13.77 -2.82 -22.85
CA ARG A 543 -13.49 -1.99 -24.05
C ARG A 543 -14.41 -0.78 -24.19
N HIS A 544 -15.68 -0.92 -23.81
CA HIS A 544 -16.66 0.16 -23.92
C HIS A 544 -16.26 1.40 -23.09
N GLU A 545 -15.55 1.24 -21.98
CA GLU A 545 -15.09 2.36 -21.14
C GLU A 545 -14.06 3.24 -21.87
N LEU A 546 -13.13 2.62 -22.62
CA LEU A 546 -12.20 3.34 -23.48
C LEU A 546 -12.95 4.14 -24.54
N ILE A 547 -13.92 3.51 -25.22
CA ILE A 547 -14.70 4.15 -26.28
C ILE A 547 -15.48 5.35 -25.73
N GLU A 548 -16.17 5.18 -24.60
CA GLU A 548 -16.93 6.26 -23.96
C GLU A 548 -16.03 7.42 -23.51
N LEU A 549 -14.81 7.12 -23.04
CA LEU A 549 -13.82 8.14 -22.69
C LEU A 549 -13.35 8.91 -23.94
N LEU A 550 -13.08 8.22 -25.05
CA LEU A 550 -12.69 8.85 -26.31
C LEU A 550 -13.80 9.79 -26.81
N GLU A 551 -15.05 9.35 -26.78
CA GLU A 551 -16.23 10.17 -27.14
C GLU A 551 -16.31 11.45 -26.30
N LYS A 552 -16.17 11.32 -24.98
CA LYS A 552 -16.24 12.48 -24.07
C LYS A 552 -15.08 13.48 -24.26
N LEU A 553 -13.93 13.01 -24.76
CA LEU A 553 -12.75 13.84 -25.06
C LEU A 553 -12.75 14.41 -26.48
N GLN A 554 -13.71 14.03 -27.35
CA GLN A 554 -13.81 14.56 -28.70
C GLN A 554 -13.89 16.10 -28.72
N GLY A 555 -13.33 16.72 -29.75
CA GLY A 555 -13.24 18.17 -29.89
C GLY A 555 -12.03 18.81 -29.21
N LEU A 556 -11.22 18.05 -28.48
CA LEU A 556 -9.89 18.49 -28.04
C LEU A 556 -8.86 18.34 -29.18
N ALA A 557 -7.96 19.30 -29.29
CA ALA A 557 -6.95 19.37 -30.35
C ALA A 557 -5.69 18.52 -30.04
N PHE A 558 -5.86 17.26 -29.62
CA PHE A 558 -4.74 16.33 -29.54
C PHE A 558 -4.20 16.00 -30.94
N THR A 559 -2.90 15.72 -31.03
CA THR A 559 -2.24 15.37 -32.30
C THR A 559 -2.45 13.91 -32.68
N SER A 560 -2.52 13.02 -31.68
CA SER A 560 -2.76 11.58 -31.84
C SER A 560 -3.31 10.99 -30.54
N LEU A 561 -3.93 9.82 -30.64
CA LEU A 561 -4.23 8.93 -29.52
C LEU A 561 -3.09 7.92 -29.41
N HIS A 562 -2.41 7.87 -28.27
CA HIS A 562 -1.36 6.89 -27.99
C HIS A 562 -1.86 5.86 -26.97
N LEU A 563 -2.04 4.63 -27.43
CA LEU A 563 -2.52 3.51 -26.63
C LEU A 563 -1.33 2.69 -26.12
N ASP A 564 -1.10 2.72 -24.81
CA ASP A 564 -0.12 1.89 -24.14
C ASP A 564 -0.81 0.69 -23.48
N LEU A 565 -1.35 -0.18 -24.34
CA LEU A 565 -2.12 -1.35 -23.96
C LEU A 565 -1.24 -2.60 -24.06
N GLU A 566 -0.39 -2.78 -23.06
CA GLU A 566 0.50 -3.93 -22.96
C GLU A 566 -0.28 -5.21 -22.63
N VAL A 567 -0.42 -6.10 -23.62
CA VAL A 567 -1.16 -7.37 -23.50
C VAL A 567 -0.64 -8.28 -22.39
N GLU A 568 0.62 -8.16 -22.01
CA GLU A 568 1.28 -8.87 -20.92
C GLU A 568 0.89 -8.39 -19.52
N GLN A 569 0.39 -7.15 -19.37
CA GLN A 569 -0.11 -6.66 -18.09
C GLN A 569 -1.37 -7.42 -17.66
N LEU A 570 -2.14 -7.91 -18.62
CA LEU A 570 -3.23 -8.87 -18.40
C LEU A 570 -2.75 -10.32 -18.17
N GLY A 571 -1.45 -10.55 -18.04
CA GLY A 571 -0.85 -11.81 -17.58
C GLY A 571 0.00 -12.49 -18.65
N TRP A 572 0.82 -13.47 -18.24
CA TRP A 572 1.72 -14.19 -19.13
C TRP A 572 1.56 -15.72 -18.95
N PRO A 573 1.53 -16.57 -19.99
CA PRO A 573 1.64 -16.24 -21.40
C PRO A 573 0.43 -15.44 -21.90
N VAL A 574 0.64 -14.61 -22.90
CA VAL A 574 -0.46 -13.90 -23.55
C VAL A 574 -1.19 -14.87 -24.45
N ALA A 575 -2.43 -15.19 -24.07
CA ALA A 575 -3.28 -16.05 -24.86
C ALA A 575 -3.53 -15.44 -26.24
N ASP A 576 -3.64 -16.29 -27.25
CA ASP A 576 -3.88 -15.87 -28.63
C ASP A 576 -5.20 -15.08 -28.77
N GLN A 577 -6.20 -15.41 -27.95
CA GLN A 577 -7.45 -14.66 -27.86
C GLN A 577 -7.22 -13.23 -27.37
N ARG A 578 -6.30 -12.99 -26.44
CA ARG A 578 -6.00 -11.64 -25.96
C ARG A 578 -5.34 -10.79 -27.05
N LEU A 579 -4.51 -11.40 -27.89
CA LEU A 579 -3.96 -10.69 -29.05
C LEU A 579 -5.09 -10.27 -30.00
N ARG A 580 -6.09 -11.14 -30.23
CA ARG A 580 -7.30 -10.77 -30.98
C ARG A 580 -8.12 -9.69 -30.29
N ASP A 581 -8.36 -9.81 -28.99
CA ASP A 581 -9.14 -8.84 -28.23
C ASP A 581 -8.45 -7.47 -28.18
N TRP A 582 -7.11 -7.45 -28.15
CA TRP A 582 -6.31 -6.26 -28.27
C TRP A 582 -6.46 -5.64 -29.67
N LEU A 583 -6.32 -6.43 -30.74
CA LEU A 583 -6.55 -5.95 -32.10
C LEU A 583 -7.98 -5.43 -32.31
N ASP A 584 -8.99 -6.08 -31.73
CA ASP A 584 -10.38 -5.62 -31.75
C ASP A 584 -10.56 -4.32 -30.96
N THR A 585 -9.84 -4.14 -29.86
CA THR A 585 -9.82 -2.90 -29.09
C THR A 585 -9.16 -1.78 -29.88
N LEU A 586 -8.02 -2.04 -30.54
CA LEU A 586 -7.37 -1.09 -31.44
C LEU A 586 -8.30 -0.69 -32.59
N LYS A 587 -9.01 -1.66 -33.18
CA LYS A 587 -10.02 -1.42 -34.21
C LYS A 587 -11.15 -0.52 -33.73
N ALA A 588 -11.70 -0.79 -32.54
CA ALA A 588 -12.79 0.01 -31.97
C ALA A 588 -12.32 1.43 -31.61
N ALA A 589 -11.12 1.55 -31.05
CA ALA A 589 -10.51 2.84 -30.74
C ALA A 589 -10.24 3.66 -32.02
N ALA A 590 -9.70 3.03 -33.07
CA ALA A 590 -9.46 3.68 -34.36
C ALA A 590 -10.77 4.15 -35.04
N ALA A 591 -11.85 3.38 -34.90
CA ALA A 591 -13.16 3.77 -35.44
C ALA A 591 -13.80 4.97 -34.70
N THR A 592 -13.51 5.13 -33.40
CA THR A 592 -14.14 6.14 -32.54
C THR A 592 -13.28 7.40 -32.38
N SER A 593 -11.96 7.23 -32.41
CA SER A 593 -11.01 8.31 -32.17
C SER A 593 -11.03 9.33 -33.32
N PRO A 594 -11.18 10.63 -33.03
CA PRO A 594 -11.01 11.67 -34.04
C PRO A 594 -9.53 11.93 -34.37
N TRP A 595 -8.60 11.33 -33.61
CA TRP A 595 -7.15 11.48 -33.77
C TRP A 595 -6.53 10.18 -34.31
N PRO A 596 -5.43 10.25 -35.08
CA PRO A 596 -4.70 9.07 -35.51
C PRO A 596 -4.25 8.21 -34.32
N VAL A 597 -4.39 6.89 -34.43
CA VAL A 597 -4.02 5.94 -33.38
C VAL A 597 -2.55 5.56 -33.52
N GLU A 598 -1.81 5.69 -32.42
CA GLU A 598 -0.46 5.20 -32.21
C GLU A 598 -0.49 4.22 -31.03
N ILE A 599 0.45 3.28 -31.00
CA ILE A 599 0.54 2.30 -29.92
C ILE A 599 1.94 2.25 -29.32
N ALA A 600 2.05 1.94 -28.04
CA ALA A 600 3.25 1.37 -27.45
C ALA A 600 3.09 -0.14 -27.34
N SER A 601 4.18 -0.87 -27.57
CA SER A 601 4.15 -2.33 -27.47
C SER A 601 5.53 -2.92 -27.25
N HIS A 602 5.57 -4.03 -26.52
CA HIS A 602 6.79 -4.76 -26.26
C HIS A 602 7.37 -5.37 -27.55
N PRO A 603 8.69 -5.31 -27.77
CA PRO A 603 9.35 -5.73 -29.01
C PRO A 603 9.10 -7.19 -29.41
N ARG A 604 8.88 -8.07 -28.43
CA ARG A 604 8.56 -9.51 -28.63
C ARG A 604 7.46 -9.78 -29.66
N TRP A 605 6.48 -8.88 -29.80
CA TRP A 605 5.38 -9.05 -30.76
C TRP A 605 5.77 -8.75 -32.21
N PHE A 606 6.94 -8.14 -32.40
CA PHE A 606 7.50 -7.74 -33.69
C PHE A 606 8.77 -8.54 -34.04
N GLU A 607 9.18 -9.47 -33.17
CA GLU A 607 10.32 -10.35 -33.34
C GLU A 607 9.96 -11.63 -34.13
N PRO A 608 10.94 -12.45 -34.57
CA PRO A 608 10.71 -13.55 -35.52
C PRO A 608 9.76 -14.65 -35.01
N ASP A 609 9.80 -14.92 -33.71
CA ASP A 609 9.03 -16.00 -33.07
C ASP A 609 8.11 -15.40 -31.98
N PRO A 610 7.05 -14.65 -32.37
CA PRO A 610 6.16 -14.06 -31.39
C PRO A 610 5.44 -15.18 -30.61
N PRO A 611 5.21 -15.02 -29.30
CA PRO A 611 4.67 -16.07 -28.43
C PRO A 611 3.16 -16.34 -28.60
N GLY A 612 2.61 -16.19 -29.81
CA GLY A 612 1.21 -16.44 -30.15
C GLY A 612 1.03 -16.74 -31.65
N LYS A 613 -0.13 -17.27 -32.04
CA LYS A 613 -0.43 -17.59 -33.45
C LYS A 613 -0.92 -16.35 -34.22
N THR A 614 -1.47 -15.37 -33.52
CA THR A 614 -1.99 -14.12 -34.07
C THR A 614 -0.82 -13.21 -34.41
N CYS A 615 -0.62 -12.95 -35.70
CA CYS A 615 0.38 -12.00 -36.15
C CYS A 615 -0.11 -10.56 -35.91
N VAL A 616 0.26 -9.98 -34.77
CA VAL A 616 -0.03 -8.57 -34.45
C VAL A 616 0.48 -7.63 -35.55
N PRO A 617 1.77 -7.67 -35.95
CA PRO A 617 2.29 -6.71 -36.94
C PRO A 617 1.59 -6.80 -38.30
N CYS A 618 1.08 -7.98 -38.67
CA CYS A 618 0.33 -8.18 -39.91
C CYS A 618 -1.03 -7.48 -39.90
N ALA A 619 -1.66 -7.35 -38.73
CA ALA A 619 -3.01 -6.78 -38.61
C ALA A 619 -3.00 -5.25 -38.49
N LEU A 620 -1.96 -4.66 -37.89
CA LEU A 620 -1.89 -3.22 -37.59
C LEU A 620 -2.13 -2.29 -38.79
N PRO A 621 -1.60 -2.55 -40.01
CA PRO A 621 -1.85 -1.67 -41.16
C PRO A 621 -3.33 -1.60 -41.54
N ALA A 622 -4.07 -2.70 -41.41
CA ALA A 622 -5.50 -2.75 -41.71
C ALA A 622 -6.37 -2.06 -40.63
N LEU A 623 -5.79 -1.78 -39.46
CA LEU A 623 -6.44 -1.08 -38.35
C LEU A 623 -6.16 0.43 -38.35
N ASP A 624 -5.48 0.96 -39.38
CA ASP A 624 -5.06 2.35 -39.50
C ASP A 624 -4.20 2.84 -38.31
N VAL A 625 -3.41 1.92 -37.72
CA VAL A 625 -2.43 2.26 -36.69
C VAL A 625 -1.26 2.97 -37.36
N ARG A 626 -1.11 4.26 -37.07
CA ARG A 626 -0.16 5.17 -37.74
C ARG A 626 1.29 4.89 -37.39
N GLN A 627 1.55 4.47 -36.14
CA GLN A 627 2.89 4.36 -35.60
C GLN A 627 2.94 3.43 -34.39
N VAL A 628 4.05 2.70 -34.26
CA VAL A 628 4.33 1.78 -33.14
C VAL A 628 5.59 2.24 -32.43
N SER A 629 5.49 2.50 -31.13
CA SER A 629 6.62 2.80 -30.26
C SER A 629 7.07 1.50 -29.58
N VAL A 630 8.18 0.93 -30.04
CA VAL A 630 8.68 -0.36 -29.52
C VAL A 630 9.52 -0.17 -28.26
N MET A 631 9.10 -0.82 -27.17
CA MET A 631 9.69 -0.69 -25.83
C MET A 631 10.95 -1.55 -25.67
N ILE A 632 12.06 -1.09 -26.24
CA ILE A 632 13.35 -1.80 -26.17
C ILE A 632 14.19 -1.20 -25.05
N TYR A 633 13.94 -1.62 -23.81
CA TYR A 633 14.67 -1.09 -22.66
C TYR A 633 16.06 -1.73 -22.53
N THR A 634 17.09 -0.92 -22.77
CA THR A 634 18.51 -1.28 -22.68
C THR A 634 19.34 -0.02 -22.51
N SER A 635 20.31 -0.02 -21.58
CA SER A 635 21.30 1.04 -21.46
C SER A 635 22.48 0.89 -22.42
N ASN A 636 22.53 -0.20 -23.20
CA ASN A 636 23.44 -0.35 -24.34
C ASN A 636 22.76 0.20 -25.62
N GLY A 637 23.18 1.40 -26.03
CA GLY A 637 22.60 2.11 -27.17
C GLY A 637 22.77 1.43 -28.52
N GLU A 638 23.90 0.75 -28.75
CA GLU A 638 24.16 0.00 -29.99
C GLU A 638 23.24 -1.22 -30.10
N ARG A 639 23.14 -2.01 -29.02
CA ARG A 639 22.24 -3.18 -28.96
C ARG A 639 20.77 -2.77 -29.14
N GLY A 640 20.37 -1.65 -28.54
CA GLY A 640 19.03 -1.09 -28.72
C GLY A 640 18.76 -0.71 -30.18
N ALA A 641 19.74 -0.05 -30.83
CA ALA A 641 19.65 0.35 -32.22
C ALA A 641 19.60 -0.86 -33.18
N GLU A 642 20.43 -1.87 -32.97
CA GLU A 642 20.43 -3.11 -33.77
C GLU A 642 19.08 -3.81 -33.72
N ARG A 643 18.51 -3.98 -32.52
CA ARG A 643 17.21 -4.63 -32.33
C ARG A 643 16.08 -3.83 -33.01
N ALA A 644 16.09 -2.50 -32.87
CA ALA A 644 15.11 -1.64 -33.53
C ALA A 644 15.21 -1.72 -35.07
N LYS A 645 16.44 -1.70 -35.63
CA LYS A 645 16.68 -1.88 -37.07
C LYS A 645 16.18 -3.22 -37.57
N ALA A 646 16.41 -4.30 -36.81
CA ALA A 646 15.95 -5.64 -37.18
C ALA A 646 14.42 -5.70 -37.27
N ILE A 647 13.71 -5.12 -36.28
CA ILE A 647 12.24 -5.02 -36.28
C ILE A 647 11.74 -4.19 -37.46
N ALA A 648 12.30 -3.00 -37.69
CA ALA A 648 11.86 -2.13 -38.78
C ALA A 648 12.06 -2.73 -40.17
N ARG A 649 13.19 -3.43 -40.40
CA ARG A 649 13.44 -4.15 -41.66
C ARG A 649 12.48 -5.32 -41.87
N ARG A 650 12.02 -5.97 -40.79
CA ARG A 650 11.11 -7.11 -40.86
C ARG A 650 9.69 -6.70 -41.25
N TRP A 651 9.27 -5.50 -40.84
CA TRP A 651 7.92 -4.97 -41.01
C TRP A 651 7.93 -3.60 -41.71
N PRO A 652 8.30 -3.53 -43.01
CA PRO A 652 8.49 -2.27 -43.73
C PRO A 652 7.22 -1.44 -43.91
N ASP A 653 6.04 -2.07 -43.81
CA ASP A 653 4.73 -1.41 -43.93
C ASP A 653 4.31 -0.69 -42.63
N LEU A 654 5.06 -0.90 -41.55
CA LEU A 654 4.84 -0.24 -40.26
C LEU A 654 5.84 0.89 -40.04
N ARG A 655 5.40 1.90 -39.29
CA ARG A 655 6.25 3.01 -38.85
C ARG A 655 6.61 2.84 -37.39
N PHE A 656 7.89 2.91 -37.09
CA PHE A 656 8.40 2.64 -35.75
C PHE A 656 9.00 3.87 -35.08
N ARG A 657 8.97 3.85 -33.76
CA ARG A 657 9.76 4.69 -32.85
C ARG A 657 10.41 3.82 -31.80
N LEU A 658 11.52 4.28 -31.24
CA LEU A 658 12.25 3.55 -30.21
C LEU A 658 11.91 4.15 -28.84
N ALA A 659 11.22 3.38 -28.00
CA ALA A 659 11.00 3.76 -26.62
C ALA A 659 12.16 3.28 -25.71
N GLN A 660 12.62 4.16 -24.82
CA GLN A 660 13.74 3.98 -23.90
C GLN A 660 13.36 4.46 -22.50
N SER A 661 13.91 3.83 -21.46
CA SER A 661 13.62 4.21 -20.08
C SER A 661 14.79 4.97 -19.42
N VAL A 662 14.45 5.95 -18.59
CA VAL A 662 15.32 6.70 -17.67
C VAL A 662 14.91 6.47 -16.20
N GLU A 663 13.99 5.54 -15.97
CA GLU A 663 13.42 5.25 -14.65
C GLU A 663 14.43 4.54 -13.74
N PRO A 664 14.65 5.00 -12.50
CA PRO A 664 15.66 4.44 -11.61
C PRO A 664 15.29 3.07 -11.01
N GLN A 665 14.02 2.68 -11.08
CA GLN A 665 13.53 1.39 -10.56
C GLN A 665 13.85 0.20 -11.47
N LEU A 666 14.15 0.43 -12.75
CA LEU A 666 14.57 -0.63 -13.67
C LEU A 666 16.04 -0.99 -13.44
N LEU A 667 16.44 -2.17 -13.90
CA LEU A 667 17.84 -2.59 -13.83
C LEU A 667 18.74 -1.60 -14.58
N LYS A 668 19.98 -1.40 -14.10
CA LYS A 668 20.97 -0.53 -14.77
C LYS A 668 21.26 -0.93 -16.21
N SER A 669 21.02 -2.18 -16.57
CA SER A 669 21.13 -2.70 -17.94
C SER A 669 19.96 -2.32 -18.85
N GLU A 670 18.84 -1.87 -18.27
CA GLU A 670 17.56 -1.62 -18.96
C GLU A 670 17.17 -0.13 -18.96
N SER A 671 17.79 0.67 -18.08
CA SER A 671 17.49 2.09 -17.92
C SER A 671 18.73 2.97 -18.02
N TRP A 672 18.53 4.16 -18.58
CA TRP A 672 19.51 5.24 -18.68
C TRP A 672 19.55 6.13 -17.43
N ALA A 673 18.87 5.75 -16.35
CA ALA A 673 18.91 6.46 -15.08
C ALA A 673 20.34 6.80 -14.63
N GLY A 674 20.54 8.04 -14.21
CA GLY A 674 21.84 8.55 -13.74
C GLY A 674 22.76 9.12 -14.83
N HIS A 675 22.39 9.05 -16.11
CA HIS A 675 23.12 9.74 -17.18
C HIS A 675 22.80 11.24 -17.20
N SER A 676 23.76 12.07 -17.64
CA SER A 676 23.56 13.51 -17.77
C SER A 676 22.71 13.87 -18.99
N PRO A 677 22.06 15.05 -19.02
CA PRO A 677 21.32 15.51 -20.19
C PRO A 677 22.16 15.51 -21.48
N GLU A 678 23.46 15.84 -21.39
CA GLU A 678 24.39 15.86 -22.53
C GLU A 678 24.63 14.45 -23.07
N GLN A 679 24.81 13.46 -22.18
CA GLN A 679 24.97 12.06 -22.58
C GLN A 679 23.74 11.53 -23.29
N LEU A 680 22.54 11.84 -22.78
CA LEU A 680 21.28 11.44 -23.41
C LEU A 680 21.08 12.12 -24.77
N GLN A 681 21.40 13.41 -24.90
CA GLN A 681 21.30 14.11 -26.19
C GLN A 681 22.31 13.58 -27.22
N GLN A 682 23.53 13.23 -26.79
CA GLN A 682 24.50 12.58 -27.67
C GLN A 682 23.97 11.23 -28.17
N GLN A 683 23.44 10.41 -27.26
CA GLN A 683 22.87 9.11 -27.62
C GLN A 683 21.69 9.24 -28.60
N VAL A 684 20.85 10.27 -28.45
CA VAL A 684 19.77 10.56 -29.41
C VAL A 684 20.31 10.96 -30.78
N ALA A 685 21.37 11.76 -30.85
CA ALA A 685 22.01 12.11 -32.11
C ALA A 685 22.59 10.88 -32.82
N ASP A 686 23.18 9.97 -32.05
CA ASP A 686 23.70 8.70 -32.56
C ASP A 686 22.57 7.81 -33.10
N TRP A 687 21.47 7.67 -32.34
CA TRP A 687 20.29 6.94 -32.81
C TRP A 687 19.62 7.59 -34.01
N ARG A 688 19.57 8.92 -34.11
CA ARG A 688 19.04 9.60 -35.29
C ARG A 688 19.77 9.17 -36.55
N THR A 689 21.09 9.16 -36.48
CA THR A 689 21.97 8.78 -37.60
C THR A 689 21.78 7.30 -37.96
N GLN A 690 21.68 6.43 -36.96
CA GLN A 690 21.59 4.98 -37.17
C GLN A 690 20.19 4.50 -37.58
N LEU A 691 19.12 5.13 -37.08
CA LEU A 691 17.75 4.62 -37.15
C LEU A 691 16.89 5.32 -38.21
N SER A 692 17.11 6.61 -38.48
CA SER A 692 16.33 7.34 -39.49
C SER A 692 16.36 6.68 -40.88
N PRO A 693 17.50 6.17 -41.39
CA PRO A 693 17.55 5.49 -42.69
C PRO A 693 16.72 4.19 -42.76
N HIS A 694 16.33 3.66 -41.60
CA HIS A 694 15.54 2.43 -41.48
C HIS A 694 14.05 2.70 -41.19
N GLY A 695 13.57 3.93 -41.40
CA GLY A 695 12.15 4.27 -41.24
C GLY A 695 11.69 4.44 -39.80
N ILE A 696 12.62 4.52 -38.85
CA ILE A 696 12.32 4.83 -37.44
C ILE A 696 12.29 6.35 -37.27
N ALA A 697 11.16 6.86 -36.80
CA ALA A 697 10.83 8.29 -36.82
C ALA A 697 11.24 9.05 -35.56
N GLY A 698 11.86 8.41 -34.56
CA GLY A 698 12.33 9.09 -33.35
C GLY A 698 12.44 8.23 -32.11
N ILE A 699 12.63 8.90 -30.97
CA ILE A 699 12.85 8.31 -29.64
C ILE A 699 11.76 8.76 -28.68
N ASP A 700 11.31 7.86 -27.82
CA ASP A 700 10.33 8.12 -26.77
C ASP A 700 10.90 7.79 -25.39
N TRP A 701 10.99 8.78 -24.50
CA TRP A 701 11.59 8.63 -23.18
C TRP A 701 10.56 8.36 -22.09
N GLN A 702 10.73 7.27 -21.34
CA GLN A 702 9.90 6.89 -20.20
C GLN A 702 10.67 7.00 -18.88
N ALA A 703 10.24 7.78 -17.89
CA ALA A 703 9.20 8.80 -17.90
C ALA A 703 9.80 10.20 -17.62
N TRP A 704 9.08 11.26 -17.98
CA TRP A 704 9.53 12.65 -17.79
C TRP A 704 9.90 13.00 -16.34
N ALA A 705 9.26 12.35 -15.36
CA ALA A 705 9.52 12.58 -13.94
C ALA A 705 10.99 12.29 -13.57
N ASP A 706 11.61 11.32 -14.23
CA ASP A 706 12.95 10.82 -13.96
C ASP A 706 13.99 11.31 -14.98
N TYR A 707 13.53 12.00 -16.04
CA TYR A 707 14.43 12.56 -17.04
C TYR A 707 15.28 13.68 -16.42
N PRO A 708 16.62 13.67 -16.58
CA PRO A 708 17.48 14.67 -15.98
C PRO A 708 17.18 16.05 -16.57
N LYS A 709 16.73 16.96 -15.70
CA LYS A 709 16.40 18.34 -16.05
C LYS A 709 17.66 19.20 -15.99
N ARG A 710 17.82 20.10 -16.95
CA ARG A 710 18.91 21.09 -16.98
C ARG A 710 18.66 22.25 -16.04
#